data_AF-A0A095SN32-F1
#
_entry.id   AF-A0A095SN32-F1
#
_cell.length_a   1.000
_cell.length_b   1.000
_cell.length_c   1.000
_cell.angle_alpha   90.00
_cell.angle_beta   90.00
_cell.angle_gamma   90.00
#
_symmetry.space_group_name_H-M   'P 1'
#
loop_
_entity.id
_entity.type
_entity.pdbx_description
1 polymer ?
#
loop_
_entity_poly.entity_id
_entity_poly.type
_entity_poly.pdbx_seq_one_letter_code
_entity_poly.pdbx_strand_id
1 'polypeptide(L)'
;MRVLFALTAVAFALAGCNGGEDFSDATVAGCPAGGACSPVSRGDVLIELVDYSFVNLGYRCENSNVNFFTSENEKISSATGGGEITVPPYAALCPANSPSIEFFIGSALNQGDSVSEGKFFSLGRMKIAQGQSAAASYDISISDIVESPRRVVADSNTQVRNVAAFLQGLDSNNATPNVIEIPDQAHDIANAMEKTVVQGLQQTFASSDYPAFLIAWDDYFNDVHNAVPNGIALLDPDPNGPLASVINAKGYSFAGNYRFDTCLSQLSAFYCDTGDESFVPTDMRLPYLKRIVEGQEVTSEPPLVLPNGRVLGLGRAIRRERVNDSEFETRESFVSFSESTHVDDVLFFANAQILSVEPAGAGLDVDMDIKGRFLNKRVYNNYLPPNAQGDNTDIKLAYPSETLQSQEEGAVSGDILSSDPVDLPLTVEVLTVPQVLPDESFVTELSQNGPFTVRLMRACLQEDIDAMGSACTSIDNREQEAGSGTAFNYPAQIIDPVEQEMPREDYYQTTEFCLEVSADLPGGDSFGLVTAGPIGSCDMWEVGFVSRTIESPRSANLTIMLNPGAENVADPNASNFGTSIFGRVDMDLAGDGCYPLYRTGGPNDSTAFDNKVRAAWIDDYLPFIKRDEWIEAEGPDATFADLEEEKQALFFALQRGAVQFFAGLPGDPQCDPLASP
;
A
#
# COMPACT_ATOMS: atom_id res chain seq x y z
N MET A 1 -7.50 22.00 -61.88
CA MET A 1 -7.25 20.55 -62.08
C MET A 1 -5.74 20.30 -62.16
N ARG A 2 -5.11 20.64 -61.04
CA ARG A 2 -3.71 20.54 -60.60
C ARG A 2 -3.89 20.23 -59.10
N VAL A 3 -3.03 19.42 -58.50
CA VAL A 3 -3.22 18.79 -57.15
C VAL A 3 -4.10 17.54 -57.21
N LEU A 4 -3.50 16.39 -57.58
CA LEU A 4 -3.85 15.05 -57.06
C LEU A 4 -2.92 13.92 -57.57
N PHE A 5 -1.98 14.19 -58.48
CA PHE A 5 -1.06 13.16 -59.03
C PHE A 5 0.40 13.24 -58.54
N ALA A 6 0.69 14.06 -57.53
CA ALA A 6 2.04 14.18 -56.95
C ALA A 6 2.22 13.46 -55.60
N LEU A 7 1.17 12.79 -55.08
CA LEU A 7 1.16 12.16 -53.76
C LEU A 7 1.26 10.63 -53.77
N THR A 8 1.36 10.01 -54.94
CA THR A 8 1.48 8.54 -55.08
C THR A 8 2.87 8.07 -55.52
N ALA A 9 3.80 8.98 -55.85
CA ALA A 9 5.16 8.64 -56.29
C ALA A 9 6.26 8.81 -55.21
N VAL A 10 5.93 9.39 -54.04
CA VAL A 10 6.87 9.50 -52.89
C VAL A 10 6.69 8.35 -51.90
N ALA A 11 5.55 7.64 -51.95
CA ALA A 11 5.26 6.51 -51.06
C ALA A 11 5.87 5.16 -51.49
N PHE A 12 6.57 5.10 -52.63
CA PHE A 12 7.23 3.85 -53.13
C PHE A 12 8.76 3.91 -53.15
N ALA A 13 9.38 4.95 -52.58
CA ALA A 13 10.84 5.05 -52.44
C ALA A 13 11.35 4.77 -51.01
N LEU A 14 10.47 4.40 -50.06
CA LEU A 14 10.81 4.09 -48.67
C LEU A 14 10.62 2.62 -48.28
N ALA A 15 10.47 1.73 -49.26
CA ALA A 15 10.49 0.30 -49.04
C ALA A 15 11.40 -0.37 -50.07
N GLY A 16 12.68 -0.55 -49.71
CA GLY A 16 13.60 -1.38 -50.49
C GLY A 16 15.01 -0.82 -50.67
N CYS A 17 15.77 -0.67 -49.59
CA CYS A 17 17.21 -0.92 -49.64
C CYS A 17 17.62 -1.56 -48.31
N ASN A 18 17.58 -2.90 -48.31
CA ASN A 18 18.41 -3.70 -47.42
C ASN A 18 19.60 -4.15 -48.27
N GLY A 19 20.79 -3.66 -47.95
CA GLY A 19 22.02 -3.90 -48.70
C GLY A 19 23.15 -3.15 -48.03
N GLY A 20 24.01 -3.88 -47.32
CA GLY A 20 24.92 -3.35 -46.32
C GLY A 20 25.82 -2.22 -46.81
N GLU A 21 25.81 -1.14 -46.04
CA GLU A 21 26.96 -0.28 -45.88
C GLU A 21 27.20 -0.02 -44.39
N ASP A 22 28.49 -0.01 -44.10
CA ASP A 22 29.19 0.09 -42.85
C ASP A 22 28.71 1.27 -41.97
N PHE A 23 28.23 0.97 -40.76
CA PHE A 23 28.01 1.98 -39.71
C PHE A 23 29.08 1.91 -38.62
N SER A 24 30.31 1.50 -38.93
CA SER A 24 31.43 1.60 -37.98
C SER A 24 31.91 3.04 -37.72
N ASP A 25 31.27 4.06 -38.32
CA ASP A 25 31.64 5.48 -38.12
C ASP A 25 30.46 6.43 -37.79
N ALA A 26 29.26 5.92 -37.51
CA ALA A 26 28.12 6.76 -37.08
C ALA A 26 27.94 6.74 -35.56
N THR A 27 28.86 7.40 -34.84
CA THR A 27 28.61 7.85 -33.46
C THR A 27 27.55 8.96 -33.48
N VAL A 28 26.27 8.61 -33.45
CA VAL A 28 25.20 9.57 -33.16
C VAL A 28 24.51 9.18 -31.86
N ALA A 29 25.27 9.28 -30.77
CA ALA A 29 24.78 9.51 -29.43
C ALA A 29 25.20 10.94 -29.05
N GLY A 30 24.42 11.92 -29.47
CA GLY A 30 24.69 13.33 -29.20
C GLY A 30 23.52 14.16 -29.65
N CYS A 31 22.89 14.84 -28.71
CA CYS A 31 21.89 15.84 -29.05
C CYS A 31 22.48 16.88 -30.01
N PRO A 32 21.79 17.24 -31.10
CA PRO A 32 22.29 18.21 -32.04
C PRO A 32 22.52 19.54 -31.32
N ALA A 33 23.71 20.11 -31.52
CA ALA A 33 24.13 21.35 -30.88
C ALA A 33 23.07 22.46 -31.07
N GLY A 34 22.53 22.96 -29.96
CA GLY A 34 21.52 24.02 -29.91
C GLY A 34 20.09 23.57 -29.59
N GLY A 35 19.81 22.28 -29.44
CA GLY A 35 18.53 21.77 -28.94
C GLY A 35 18.55 21.55 -27.42
N ALA A 36 17.53 22.05 -26.72
CA ALA A 36 17.27 21.66 -25.32
C ALA A 36 16.75 20.22 -25.30
N CYS A 37 17.65 19.24 -25.33
CA CYS A 37 17.31 17.87 -24.98
C CYS A 37 17.17 17.79 -23.47
N SER A 38 15.97 18.03 -22.95
CA SER A 38 15.64 17.51 -21.63
C SER A 38 15.36 16.01 -21.83
N PRO A 39 16.23 15.08 -21.37
CA PRO A 39 15.88 13.67 -21.39
C PRO A 39 14.61 13.50 -20.56
N VAL A 40 13.59 12.89 -21.16
CA VAL A 40 12.33 12.57 -20.48
C VAL A 40 12.37 11.08 -20.16
N SER A 41 12.33 10.73 -18.87
CA SER A 41 12.28 9.33 -18.42
C SER A 41 10.98 8.70 -18.90
N ARG A 42 11.00 7.53 -19.52
CA ARG A 42 9.78 6.82 -19.94
C ARG A 42 9.63 5.56 -19.13
N GLY A 43 8.40 5.22 -18.75
CA GLY A 43 8.16 3.99 -18.00
C GLY A 43 6.83 3.95 -17.29
N ASP A 44 6.66 2.90 -16.49
CA ASP A 44 5.38 2.55 -15.85
C ASP A 44 5.54 2.28 -14.35
N VAL A 45 6.78 2.24 -13.84
CA VAL A 45 7.09 1.92 -12.44
C VAL A 45 7.66 3.16 -11.76
N LEU A 46 6.93 3.69 -10.79
CA LEU A 46 7.36 4.77 -9.91
C LEU A 46 8.15 4.22 -8.73
N ILE A 47 9.26 4.85 -8.37
CA ILE A 47 10.04 4.50 -7.17
C ILE A 47 10.34 5.77 -6.38
N GLU A 48 10.06 5.78 -5.08
CA GLU A 48 10.30 6.91 -4.17
C GLU A 48 11.04 6.45 -2.92
N LEU A 49 12.03 7.24 -2.48
CA LEU A 49 12.68 7.08 -1.18
C LEU A 49 11.89 7.86 -0.13
N VAL A 50 11.35 7.19 0.88
CA VAL A 50 10.42 7.80 1.87
C VAL A 50 11.08 8.26 3.17
N ASP A 51 12.37 7.98 3.34
CA ASP A 51 13.16 8.51 4.46
C ASP A 51 13.49 10.00 4.30
N TYR A 52 13.73 10.43 3.05
CA TYR A 52 13.86 11.83 2.67
C TYR A 52 13.31 12.05 1.26
N SER A 53 12.65 13.17 1.04
CA SER A 53 12.34 13.61 -0.32
C SER A 53 13.59 14.19 -0.98
N PHE A 54 14.00 13.63 -2.11
CA PHE A 54 15.24 14.05 -2.77
C PHE A 54 14.98 14.88 -4.02
N VAL A 55 15.62 16.05 -4.10
CA VAL A 55 15.76 16.80 -5.35
C VAL A 55 17.13 16.52 -5.95
N ASN A 56 17.17 16.28 -7.26
CA ASN A 56 18.39 16.04 -8.02
C ASN A 56 19.15 14.77 -7.62
N LEU A 57 18.49 13.76 -7.05
CA LEU A 57 19.11 12.46 -6.83
C LEU A 57 19.22 11.70 -8.15
N GLY A 58 20.45 11.30 -8.51
CA GLY A 58 20.72 10.58 -9.75
C GLY A 58 20.19 9.15 -9.71
N TYR A 59 19.54 8.72 -10.78
CA TYR A 59 19.09 7.34 -10.93
C TYR A 59 19.24 6.81 -12.35
N ARG A 60 19.44 5.48 -12.45
CA ARG A 60 19.55 4.75 -13.73
C ARG A 60 18.85 3.40 -13.63
N CYS A 61 17.86 3.21 -14.50
CA CYS A 61 17.20 1.92 -14.68
C CYS A 61 18.08 0.99 -15.52
N GLU A 62 18.18 -0.27 -15.16
CA GLU A 62 18.89 -1.28 -15.95
C GLU A 62 18.28 -1.39 -17.35
N ASN A 63 19.14 -1.54 -18.36
CA ASN A 63 18.85 -1.41 -19.80
C ASN A 63 18.61 0.01 -20.32
N SER A 64 18.65 1.05 -19.47
CA SER A 64 18.70 2.45 -19.92
C SER A 64 20.15 2.91 -20.12
N ASN A 65 20.40 3.60 -21.23
CA ASN A 65 21.68 4.29 -21.50
C ASN A 65 21.65 5.77 -21.08
N VAL A 66 20.57 6.21 -20.43
CA VAL A 66 20.33 7.60 -20.02
C VAL A 66 20.18 7.66 -18.50
N ASN A 67 20.78 8.69 -17.91
CA ASN A 67 20.62 9.03 -16.50
C ASN A 67 19.51 10.05 -16.32
N PHE A 68 18.82 9.93 -15.21
CA PHE A 68 17.76 10.82 -14.82
C PHE A 68 17.99 11.30 -13.39
N PHE A 69 17.22 12.33 -13.01
CA PHE A 69 17.30 12.94 -11.70
C PHE A 69 15.90 13.19 -11.16
N THR A 70 15.70 12.96 -9.87
CA THR A 70 14.45 13.31 -9.17
C THR A 70 14.24 14.83 -9.15
N SER A 71 13.01 15.28 -8.90
CA SER A 71 12.61 16.69 -9.05
C SER A 71 11.52 17.06 -8.06
N GLU A 72 11.62 18.24 -7.45
CA GLU A 72 10.56 18.82 -6.60
C GLU A 72 9.25 19.16 -7.35
N ASN A 73 9.32 19.25 -8.68
CA ASN A 73 8.17 19.55 -9.51
C ASN A 73 7.60 18.26 -10.13
N GLU A 74 6.27 18.17 -10.14
CA GLU A 74 5.54 17.19 -10.93
C GLU A 74 5.91 17.31 -12.41
N LYS A 75 6.04 16.16 -13.08
CA LYS A 75 6.36 16.10 -14.52
C LYS A 75 5.40 15.20 -15.25
N ILE A 76 4.95 15.65 -16.42
CA ILE A 76 4.24 14.80 -17.37
C ILE A 76 5.27 14.07 -18.22
N SER A 77 5.15 12.75 -18.27
CA SER A 77 5.99 11.88 -19.08
C SER A 77 5.16 10.91 -19.93
N SER A 78 5.83 9.99 -20.62
CA SER A 78 5.21 8.94 -21.43
C SER A 78 5.41 7.55 -20.80
N ALA A 79 4.30 6.84 -20.62
CA ALA A 79 4.27 5.41 -20.32
C ALA A 79 4.96 4.61 -21.44
N THR A 80 5.34 3.37 -21.17
CA THR A 80 5.96 2.49 -22.19
C THR A 80 5.02 2.28 -23.38
N GLY A 81 3.71 2.28 -23.15
CA GLY A 81 2.67 2.20 -24.18
C GLY A 81 2.37 3.51 -24.93
N GLY A 82 3.05 4.62 -24.60
CA GLY A 82 2.88 5.91 -25.26
C GLY A 82 1.75 6.81 -24.72
N GLY A 83 1.03 6.37 -23.68
CA GLY A 83 0.12 7.22 -22.91
C GLY A 83 0.85 8.21 -22.02
N GLU A 84 0.17 9.24 -21.50
CA GLU A 84 0.74 10.16 -20.53
C GLU A 84 0.78 9.51 -19.14
N ILE A 85 1.87 9.73 -18.40
CA ILE A 85 2.01 9.36 -16.99
C ILE A 85 2.47 10.58 -16.21
N THR A 86 1.80 10.86 -15.11
CA THR A 86 2.21 11.91 -14.16
C THR A 86 3.26 11.32 -13.22
N VAL A 87 4.45 11.89 -13.22
CA VAL A 87 5.52 11.59 -12.27
C VAL A 87 5.39 12.59 -11.13
N PRO A 88 5.03 12.13 -9.91
CA PRO A 88 4.98 13.00 -8.73
C PRO A 88 6.33 13.64 -8.43
N PRO A 89 6.36 14.73 -7.65
CA PRO A 89 7.59 15.23 -7.03
C PRO A 89 8.41 14.10 -6.39
N TYR A 90 9.73 14.22 -6.43
CA TYR A 90 10.73 13.35 -5.80
C TYR A 90 10.79 11.90 -6.30
N ALA A 91 9.84 11.46 -7.14
CA ALA A 91 9.79 10.11 -7.67
C ALA A 91 10.74 9.88 -8.86
N ALA A 92 11.30 8.67 -8.93
CA ALA A 92 11.97 8.12 -10.11
C ALA A 92 10.96 7.33 -10.97
N LEU A 93 11.20 7.30 -12.28
CA LEU A 93 10.38 6.53 -13.24
C LEU A 93 11.25 5.55 -14.04
N CYS A 94 10.91 4.26 -13.97
CA CYS A 94 11.55 3.20 -14.75
C CYS A 94 10.60 2.49 -15.72
N PRO A 95 11.11 2.03 -16.88
CA PRO A 95 10.39 1.10 -17.76
C PRO A 95 9.93 -0.16 -17.01
N ALA A 96 8.76 -0.70 -17.35
CA ALA A 96 8.22 -1.90 -16.71
C ALA A 96 9.13 -3.14 -16.81
N ASN A 97 10.01 -3.19 -17.81
CA ASN A 97 10.96 -4.28 -18.05
C ASN A 97 12.39 -3.98 -17.56
N SER A 98 12.58 -2.93 -16.74
CA SER A 98 13.87 -2.68 -16.11
C SER A 98 14.03 -3.58 -14.89
N PRO A 99 15.02 -4.51 -14.86
CA PRO A 99 15.22 -5.45 -13.75
C PRO A 99 15.79 -4.82 -12.48
N SER A 100 16.31 -3.60 -12.55
CA SER A 100 16.78 -2.87 -11.39
C SER A 100 16.85 -1.36 -11.64
N ILE A 101 16.97 -0.61 -10.56
CA ILE A 101 17.31 0.81 -10.52
C ILE A 101 18.52 1.01 -9.62
N GLU A 102 19.48 1.82 -10.05
CA GLU A 102 20.65 2.22 -9.27
C GLU A 102 20.57 3.72 -8.96
N PHE A 103 20.75 4.07 -7.69
CA PHE A 103 20.80 5.46 -7.21
C PHE A 103 22.24 5.92 -7.01
N PHE A 104 22.55 7.16 -7.36
CA PHE A 104 23.92 7.67 -7.35
C PHE A 104 24.07 9.20 -7.24
N ILE A 105 25.27 9.64 -6.87
CA ILE A 105 25.79 11.00 -7.05
C ILE A 105 26.89 11.01 -8.12
N GLY A 106 26.87 12.01 -9.02
CA GLY A 106 27.67 12.03 -10.25
C GLY A 106 26.84 11.81 -11.51
N SER A 107 27.44 11.28 -12.57
CA SER A 107 26.78 10.89 -13.82
C SER A 107 27.41 9.63 -14.41
N ALA A 108 26.59 8.77 -14.99
CA ALA A 108 27.02 7.62 -15.79
C ALA A 108 26.79 7.90 -17.29
N LEU A 109 27.41 8.93 -17.86
CA LEU A 109 27.28 9.20 -19.30
C LEU A 109 28.18 8.28 -20.12
N ASN A 110 27.57 7.42 -20.96
CA ASN A 110 28.25 6.74 -22.07
C ASN A 110 28.79 7.79 -23.06
N GLN A 111 30.09 8.08 -23.04
CA GLN A 111 30.77 8.77 -24.13
C GLN A 111 31.48 7.73 -25.00
N GLY A 112 30.76 7.14 -25.98
CA GLY A 112 31.29 6.36 -27.11
C GLY A 112 32.12 5.11 -26.80
N ASP A 113 31.65 3.91 -27.18
CA ASP A 113 32.30 2.57 -27.11
C ASP A 113 33.01 2.14 -25.81
N SER A 114 33.15 3.03 -24.84
CA SER A 114 33.63 2.80 -23.49
C SER A 114 32.46 3.12 -22.58
N VAL A 115 31.91 2.09 -21.96
CA VAL A 115 31.10 2.26 -20.75
C VAL A 115 31.90 3.20 -19.84
N SER A 116 31.29 4.29 -19.38
CA SER A 116 31.88 5.14 -18.35
C SER A 116 31.94 4.33 -17.05
N GLU A 117 32.88 3.40 -16.98
CA GLU A 117 33.13 2.60 -15.81
C GLU A 117 33.70 3.51 -14.71
N GLY A 118 32.84 3.98 -13.81
CA GLY A 118 33.20 4.45 -12.46
C GLY A 118 33.63 5.91 -12.32
N LYS A 119 32.69 6.86 -12.44
CA LYS A 119 32.86 8.26 -12.00
C LYS A 119 31.67 8.78 -11.17
N PHE A 120 30.96 7.86 -10.52
CA PHE A 120 29.81 8.18 -9.69
C PHE A 120 29.86 7.37 -8.40
N PHE A 121 29.29 7.92 -7.34
CA PHE A 121 29.10 7.23 -6.08
C PHE A 121 27.76 6.48 -6.15
N SER A 122 27.81 5.18 -6.39
CA SER A 122 26.67 4.28 -6.22
C SER A 122 26.30 4.21 -4.74
N LEU A 123 25.02 4.46 -4.44
CA LEU A 123 24.44 4.41 -3.09
C LEU A 123 23.85 3.02 -2.80
N GLY A 124 23.49 2.31 -3.86
CA GLY A 124 22.79 1.04 -3.80
C GLY A 124 22.02 0.79 -5.08
N ARG A 125 21.54 -0.44 -5.22
CA ARG A 125 20.71 -0.85 -6.34
C ARG A 125 19.51 -1.60 -5.78
N MET A 126 18.32 -1.21 -6.22
CA MET A 126 17.08 -1.93 -5.95
C MET A 126 16.72 -2.79 -7.15
N LYS A 127 16.36 -4.05 -6.91
CA LYS A 127 15.80 -4.98 -7.88
C LYS A 127 14.31 -4.69 -8.05
N ILE A 128 13.86 -4.63 -9.30
CA ILE A 128 12.45 -4.46 -9.65
C ILE A 128 11.94 -5.81 -10.11
N ALA A 129 10.85 -6.27 -9.49
CA ALA A 129 10.21 -7.50 -9.90
C ALA A 129 9.82 -7.42 -11.39
N GLN A 130 10.27 -8.39 -12.18
CA GLN A 130 9.90 -8.46 -13.60
C GLN A 130 8.57 -9.20 -13.74
N GLY A 131 7.77 -8.85 -14.75
CA GLY A 131 6.54 -9.57 -15.12
C GLY A 131 5.28 -8.72 -15.17
N GLN A 132 4.18 -9.31 -15.67
CA GLN A 132 2.86 -8.66 -15.81
C GLN A 132 2.23 -8.22 -14.49
N SER A 133 2.77 -8.67 -13.37
CA SER A 133 2.29 -8.27 -12.06
C SER A 133 3.01 -7.04 -11.52
N ALA A 134 4.20 -6.63 -11.99
CA ALA A 134 5.04 -5.60 -11.34
C ALA A 134 4.23 -4.42 -10.76
N ALA A 135 4.49 -4.08 -9.49
CA ALA A 135 3.75 -3.01 -8.82
C ALA A 135 3.96 -1.68 -9.56
N ALA A 136 2.91 -0.88 -9.68
CA ALA A 136 2.98 0.42 -10.35
C ALA A 136 3.86 1.42 -9.58
N SER A 137 3.98 1.27 -8.26
CA SER A 137 4.85 2.08 -7.42
C SER A 137 5.59 1.27 -6.35
N TYR A 138 6.77 1.75 -5.96
CA TYR A 138 7.58 1.25 -4.85
C TYR A 138 8.02 2.39 -3.96
N ASP A 139 7.50 2.40 -2.74
CA ASP A 139 7.96 3.28 -1.67
C ASP A 139 9.03 2.52 -0.87
N ILE A 140 10.26 3.00 -0.87
CA ILE A 140 11.43 2.32 -0.30
C ILE A 140 12.21 3.26 0.62
N SER A 141 13.12 2.70 1.41
CA SER A 141 14.06 3.42 2.26
C SER A 141 15.50 3.15 1.80
N ILE A 142 16.47 3.92 2.31
CA ILE A 142 17.90 3.61 2.11
C ILE A 142 18.24 2.16 2.53
N SER A 143 17.56 1.61 3.53
CA SER A 143 17.79 0.22 3.98
C SER A 143 17.44 -0.83 2.91
N ASP A 144 16.53 -0.52 1.98
CA ASP A 144 16.11 -1.45 0.92
C ASP A 144 17.14 -1.54 -0.22
N ILE A 145 17.89 -0.47 -0.47
CA ILE A 145 18.84 -0.40 -1.58
C ILE A 145 20.22 -0.93 -1.22
N VAL A 146 20.54 -1.08 0.07
CA VAL A 146 21.83 -1.58 0.56
C VAL A 146 22.02 -3.07 0.28
N GLU A 147 21.00 -3.91 0.53
CA GLU A 147 21.07 -5.36 0.27
C GLU A 147 19.87 -5.86 -0.57
N SER A 148 19.57 -5.21 -1.69
CA SER A 148 18.40 -5.57 -2.49
C SER A 148 18.37 -7.04 -2.97
N PRO A 149 17.20 -7.70 -3.00
CA PRO A 149 15.86 -7.19 -2.64
C PRO A 149 15.52 -7.33 -1.14
N ARG A 150 16.52 -7.49 -0.28
CA ARG A 150 16.37 -7.73 1.15
C ARG A 150 16.62 -6.43 1.92
N ARG A 151 15.67 -6.06 2.75
CA ARG A 151 15.90 -4.99 3.72
C ARG A 151 16.93 -5.43 4.76
N VAL A 152 17.85 -4.55 5.11
CA VAL A 152 18.72 -4.70 6.28
C VAL A 152 18.18 -3.91 7.46
N VAL A 153 18.50 -4.36 8.68
CA VAL A 153 18.13 -3.60 9.89
C VAL A 153 18.90 -2.29 9.90
N ALA A 154 18.19 -1.16 9.96
CA ALA A 154 18.78 0.18 9.84
C ALA A 154 19.73 0.49 11.01
N ASP A 155 19.32 0.14 12.24
CA ASP A 155 20.00 0.49 13.50
C ASP A 155 21.41 -0.11 13.67
N SER A 156 21.68 -1.22 12.98
CA SER A 156 22.86 -2.05 13.16
C SER A 156 23.70 -2.17 11.89
N ASN A 157 23.21 -1.63 10.76
CA ASN A 157 23.94 -1.60 9.51
C ASN A 157 24.71 -0.27 9.32
N THR A 158 26.03 -0.35 9.38
CA THR A 158 26.92 0.82 9.24
C THR A 158 26.83 1.48 7.86
N GLN A 159 26.51 0.72 6.82
CA GLN A 159 26.34 1.24 5.46
C GLN A 159 25.10 2.10 5.33
N VAL A 160 23.97 1.68 5.91
CA VAL A 160 22.73 2.49 5.93
C VAL A 160 23.00 3.85 6.56
N ARG A 161 23.61 3.85 7.76
CA ARG A 161 24.00 5.07 8.47
C ARG A 161 24.90 5.98 7.62
N ASN A 162 25.97 5.43 7.05
CA ASN A 162 26.95 6.22 6.32
C ASN A 162 26.39 6.78 4.99
N VAL A 163 25.52 6.03 4.30
CA VAL A 163 24.82 6.51 3.10
C VAL A 163 23.83 7.62 3.44
N ALA A 164 23.06 7.49 4.52
CA ALA A 164 22.15 8.53 4.99
C ALA A 164 22.90 9.82 5.37
N ALA A 165 24.01 9.69 6.11
CA ALA A 165 24.87 10.82 6.47
C ALA A 165 25.46 11.52 5.22
N PHE A 166 25.92 10.74 4.24
CA PHE A 166 26.45 11.27 2.98
C PHE A 166 25.41 12.09 2.21
N LEU A 167 24.18 11.59 2.10
CA LEU A 167 23.10 12.27 1.41
C LEU A 167 22.66 13.55 2.12
N GLN A 168 22.48 13.52 3.44
CA GLN A 168 22.14 14.71 4.22
C GLN A 168 23.21 15.78 4.15
N GLY A 169 24.49 15.40 4.19
CA GLY A 169 25.56 16.38 4.15
C GLY A 169 25.63 17.16 2.84
N LEU A 170 25.00 16.65 1.77
CA LEU A 170 24.91 17.29 0.46
C LEU A 170 23.74 18.27 0.35
N ASP A 171 22.88 18.34 1.37
CA ASP A 171 21.74 19.24 1.34
C ASP A 171 22.19 20.70 1.25
N SER A 172 21.76 21.36 0.18
CA SER A 172 21.99 22.78 -0.08
C SER A 172 20.88 23.68 0.49
N ASN A 173 19.79 23.09 1.00
CA ASN A 173 18.64 23.81 1.54
C ASN A 173 18.12 23.23 2.86
N ASN A 174 18.87 23.51 3.93
CA ASN A 174 18.54 23.05 5.28
C ASN A 174 17.29 23.71 5.90
N ALA A 175 16.57 24.58 5.18
CA ALA A 175 15.36 25.21 5.68
C ALA A 175 14.16 24.24 5.68
N THR A 176 14.23 23.17 4.89
CA THR A 176 13.20 22.13 4.75
C THR A 176 13.69 20.82 5.34
N PRO A 177 13.39 20.49 6.61
CA PRO A 177 14.02 19.40 7.34
C PRO A 177 13.83 17.99 6.74
N ASN A 178 12.84 17.81 5.86
CA ASN A 178 12.51 16.51 5.23
C ASN A 178 12.83 16.45 3.71
N VAL A 179 13.38 17.53 3.14
CA VAL A 179 13.75 17.60 1.72
C VAL A 179 15.25 17.82 1.62
N ILE A 180 15.94 16.92 0.91
CA ILE A 180 17.37 17.04 0.62
C ILE A 180 17.53 17.56 -0.80
N GLU A 181 18.05 18.78 -0.93
CA GLU A 181 18.32 19.41 -2.22
C GLU A 181 19.79 19.21 -2.60
N ILE A 182 20.06 18.26 -3.51
CA ILE A 182 21.41 17.95 -3.95
C ILE A 182 21.85 18.97 -5.02
N PRO A 183 22.94 19.72 -4.81
CA PRO A 183 23.40 20.71 -5.77
C PRO A 183 24.06 20.05 -7.00
N ASP A 184 23.89 20.63 -8.19
CA ASP A 184 24.54 20.17 -9.43
C ASP A 184 26.06 20.01 -9.28
N GLN A 185 26.69 20.88 -8.49
CA GLN A 185 28.13 20.87 -8.21
C GLN A 185 28.58 19.56 -7.55
N ALA A 186 27.73 18.91 -6.74
CA ALA A 186 28.04 17.61 -6.15
C ALA A 186 28.23 16.55 -7.24
N HIS A 187 27.41 16.58 -8.29
CA HIS A 187 27.52 15.71 -9.44
C HIS A 187 28.75 16.04 -10.29
N ASP A 188 28.98 17.33 -10.57
CA ASP A 188 30.11 17.79 -11.38
C ASP A 188 31.47 17.42 -10.77
N ILE A 189 31.61 17.58 -9.45
CA ILE A 189 32.84 17.24 -8.73
C ILE A 189 33.04 15.72 -8.72
N ALA A 190 32.00 14.93 -8.44
CA ALA A 190 32.09 13.47 -8.53
C ALA A 190 32.52 12.99 -9.93
N ASN A 191 31.99 13.63 -10.99
CA ASN A 191 32.34 13.33 -12.37
C ASN A 191 33.79 13.70 -12.74
N ALA A 192 34.38 14.67 -12.06
CA ALA A 192 35.75 15.12 -12.28
C ALA A 192 36.78 14.21 -11.61
N MET A 193 36.39 13.43 -10.60
CA MET A 193 37.28 12.55 -9.84
C MET A 193 37.81 11.36 -10.64
N GLU A 194 38.98 10.87 -10.24
CA GLU A 194 39.55 9.62 -10.77
C GLU A 194 38.77 8.40 -10.26
N LYS A 195 38.58 7.39 -11.13
CA LYS A 195 37.86 6.15 -10.81
C LYS A 195 38.35 5.46 -9.55
N THR A 196 39.67 5.40 -9.36
CA THR A 196 40.31 4.78 -8.19
C THR A 196 39.99 5.50 -6.90
N VAL A 197 39.84 6.84 -6.95
CA VAL A 197 39.45 7.66 -5.80
C VAL A 197 37.99 7.41 -5.47
N VAL A 198 37.10 7.44 -6.47
CA VAL A 198 35.68 7.12 -6.30
C VAL A 198 35.50 5.75 -5.66
N GLN A 199 36.15 4.72 -6.20
CA GLN A 199 36.10 3.36 -5.65
C GLN A 199 36.63 3.26 -4.22
N GLY A 200 37.70 3.99 -3.89
CA GLY A 200 38.26 4.05 -2.54
C GLY A 200 37.28 4.67 -1.54
N LEU A 201 36.64 5.78 -1.91
CA LEU A 201 35.64 6.46 -1.08
C LEU A 201 34.39 5.60 -0.89
N GLN A 202 33.86 4.97 -1.94
CA GLN A 202 32.67 4.12 -1.84
C GLN A 202 32.86 2.95 -0.87
N GLN A 203 34.07 2.38 -0.77
CA GLN A 203 34.34 1.30 0.20
C GLN A 203 34.18 1.76 1.65
N THR A 204 34.33 3.06 1.93
CA THR A 204 34.17 3.60 3.28
C THR A 204 32.72 3.66 3.73
N PHE A 205 31.73 3.52 2.84
CA PHE A 205 30.33 3.40 3.26
C PHE A 205 30.13 2.21 4.19
N ALA A 206 30.84 1.10 4.03
CA ALA A 206 30.75 -0.04 4.94
C ALA A 206 31.55 0.14 6.25
N SER A 207 32.29 1.25 6.44
CA SER A 207 33.15 1.47 7.60
C SER A 207 32.36 1.49 8.91
N SER A 208 32.79 0.69 9.88
CA SER A 208 32.27 0.73 11.25
C SER A 208 32.82 1.90 12.07
N ASP A 209 33.99 2.44 11.70
CA ASP A 209 34.57 3.64 12.29
C ASP A 209 33.99 4.89 11.58
N TYR A 210 33.05 5.55 12.26
CA TYR A 210 32.36 6.73 11.75
C TYR A 210 33.30 7.95 11.61
N PRO A 211 34.15 8.30 12.59
CA PRO A 211 35.20 9.30 12.40
C PRO A 211 36.10 9.04 11.18
N ALA A 212 36.48 7.80 10.91
CA ALA A 212 37.27 7.48 9.72
C ALA A 212 36.49 7.73 8.41
N PHE A 213 35.18 7.45 8.40
CA PHE A 213 34.30 7.80 7.29
C PHE A 213 34.24 9.32 7.09
N LEU A 214 34.02 10.11 8.15
CA LEU A 214 34.01 11.58 8.07
C LEU A 214 35.30 12.13 7.45
N ILE A 215 36.45 11.65 7.93
CA ILE A 215 37.78 12.06 7.43
C ILE A 215 37.96 11.70 5.95
N ALA A 216 37.50 10.52 5.53
CA ALA A 216 37.66 10.09 4.14
C ALA A 216 36.90 11.01 3.16
N TRP A 217 35.75 11.53 3.57
CA TRP A 217 34.89 12.35 2.72
C TRP A 217 35.13 13.87 2.82
N ASP A 218 35.93 14.33 3.78
CA ASP A 218 36.17 15.76 4.07
C ASP A 218 36.55 16.57 2.82
N ASP A 219 37.51 16.09 2.02
CA ASP A 219 37.95 16.79 0.80
C ASP A 219 36.79 16.97 -0.20
N TYR A 220 35.96 15.94 -0.39
CA TYR A 220 34.82 16.01 -1.32
C TYR A 220 33.77 17.02 -0.85
N PHE A 221 33.38 16.98 0.43
CA PHE A 221 32.41 17.93 0.97
C PHE A 221 32.94 19.37 0.97
N ASN A 222 34.24 19.56 1.25
CA ASN A 222 34.87 20.88 1.17
C ASN A 222 34.85 21.43 -0.26
N ASP A 223 35.15 20.61 -1.27
CA ASP A 223 35.10 21.01 -2.67
C ASP A 223 33.68 21.41 -3.10
N VAL A 224 32.67 20.62 -2.70
CA VAL A 224 31.26 20.93 -2.99
C VAL A 224 30.82 22.20 -2.25
N HIS A 225 31.11 22.30 -0.96
CA HIS A 225 30.79 23.48 -0.14
C HIS A 225 31.36 24.77 -0.73
N ASN A 226 32.60 24.73 -1.23
CA ASN A 226 33.24 25.88 -1.87
C ASN A 226 32.64 26.26 -3.23
N ALA A 227 31.95 25.33 -3.90
CA ALA A 227 31.36 25.52 -5.22
C ALA A 227 29.88 25.95 -5.18
N VAL A 228 29.19 25.76 -4.06
CA VAL A 228 27.74 25.99 -3.90
C VAL A 228 27.46 27.34 -3.21
N PRO A 229 26.62 28.22 -3.78
CA PRO A 229 26.18 29.43 -3.10
C PRO A 229 25.43 29.10 -1.79
N ASN A 230 25.86 29.69 -0.68
CA ASN A 230 25.39 29.40 0.69
C ASN A 230 25.89 28.07 1.31
N GLY A 231 26.70 27.30 0.58
CA GLY A 231 27.28 26.05 1.06
C GLY A 231 26.29 24.88 1.09
N ILE A 232 26.72 23.81 1.74
CA ILE A 232 25.95 22.58 2.02
C ILE A 232 25.95 22.30 3.51
N ALA A 233 25.06 21.44 3.99
CA ALA A 233 24.91 21.08 5.40
C ALA A 233 26.17 20.44 6.04
N LEU A 234 27.02 19.78 5.23
CA LEU A 234 28.16 18.95 5.66
C LEU A 234 27.73 17.71 6.47
N LEU A 235 28.64 16.76 6.66
CA LEU A 235 28.36 15.52 7.40
C LEU A 235 28.09 15.81 8.89
N ASP A 236 27.02 15.21 9.43
CA ASP A 236 26.71 15.26 10.86
C ASP A 236 27.84 14.60 11.68
N PRO A 237 28.41 15.25 12.71
CA PRO A 237 29.38 14.62 13.59
C PRO A 237 28.77 13.51 14.48
N ASP A 238 27.45 13.51 14.70
CA ASP A 238 26.72 12.47 15.43
C ASP A 238 26.21 11.39 14.45
N PRO A 239 26.67 10.13 14.57
CA PRO A 239 26.19 9.04 13.72
C PRO A 239 24.68 8.76 13.84
N ASN A 240 24.02 9.19 14.92
CA ASN A 240 22.62 8.86 15.16
C ASN A 240 21.64 9.84 14.50
N GLY A 241 22.05 11.10 14.29
CA GLY A 241 21.22 12.11 13.64
C GLY A 241 20.75 11.64 12.27
N PRO A 242 21.67 11.25 11.37
CA PRO A 242 21.29 10.85 10.03
C PRO A 242 20.46 9.56 9.93
N LEU A 243 20.62 8.66 10.89
CA LEU A 243 19.95 7.36 10.88
C LEU A 243 18.51 7.44 11.37
N ALA A 244 18.17 8.45 12.19
CA ALA A 244 16.84 8.61 12.76
C ALA A 244 15.76 8.62 11.67
N SER A 245 15.88 9.45 10.64
CA SER A 245 14.85 9.54 9.58
C SER A 245 14.66 8.24 8.80
N VAL A 246 15.72 7.46 8.62
CA VAL A 246 15.62 6.13 7.99
C VAL A 246 14.85 5.15 8.87
N ILE A 247 15.10 5.18 10.19
CA ILE A 247 14.34 4.40 11.17
C ILE A 247 12.87 4.84 11.16
N ASN A 248 12.61 6.14 11.08
CA ASN A 248 11.26 6.69 11.13
C ASN A 248 10.41 6.27 9.93
N ALA A 249 10.99 6.27 8.74
CA ALA A 249 10.28 5.89 7.53
C ALA A 249 10.20 4.37 7.31
N LYS A 250 10.94 3.56 8.09
CA LYS A 250 11.02 2.11 7.89
C LYS A 250 9.63 1.45 7.90
N GLY A 251 8.76 1.82 8.85
CA GLY A 251 7.42 1.27 9.01
C GLY A 251 6.50 1.61 7.83
N TYR A 252 6.46 2.89 7.49
CA TYR A 252 5.58 3.42 6.44
C TYR A 252 5.96 2.94 5.03
N SER A 253 7.25 2.67 4.78
CA SER A 253 7.71 2.13 3.50
C SER A 253 7.17 0.73 3.17
N PHE A 254 6.62 -0.03 4.13
CA PHE A 254 5.94 -1.31 3.86
C PHE A 254 4.51 -1.36 4.39
N ALA A 255 4.05 -0.39 5.18
CA ALA A 255 2.65 -0.31 5.56
C ALA A 255 1.73 -0.23 4.33
N GLY A 256 0.46 -0.62 4.51
CA GLY A 256 -0.58 -0.50 3.47
C GLY A 256 -1.42 -1.75 3.29
N ASN A 257 -2.19 -1.78 2.21
CA ASN A 257 -3.11 -2.87 1.90
C ASN A 257 -2.45 -3.95 1.05
N TYR A 258 -2.70 -5.20 1.42
CA TYR A 258 -2.10 -6.39 0.84
C TYR A 258 -3.16 -7.42 0.46
N ARG A 259 -2.82 -8.25 -0.52
CA ARG A 259 -3.53 -9.47 -0.87
C ARG A 259 -2.67 -10.66 -0.51
N PHE A 260 -3.29 -11.66 0.11
CA PHE A 260 -2.71 -12.95 0.46
C PHE A 260 -3.44 -14.02 -0.34
N ASP A 261 -2.70 -14.71 -1.20
CA ASP A 261 -3.22 -15.74 -2.09
C ASP A 261 -2.47 -17.04 -1.87
N THR A 262 -3.20 -18.12 -1.52
CA THR A 262 -2.65 -19.47 -1.61
C THR A 262 -2.87 -20.14 -2.98
N CYS A 263 -3.58 -19.45 -3.88
CA CYS A 263 -3.87 -19.88 -5.25
C CYS A 263 -3.38 -18.81 -6.26
N LEU A 264 -2.35 -19.12 -7.05
CA LEU A 264 -1.57 -18.18 -7.91
C LEU A 264 -2.41 -17.12 -8.67
N SER A 265 -1.95 -15.86 -8.62
CA SER A 265 -2.68 -14.63 -8.98
C SER A 265 -3.05 -14.40 -10.47
N GLN A 266 -2.43 -15.08 -11.44
CA GLN A 266 -2.88 -15.03 -12.86
C GLN A 266 -3.63 -16.30 -13.31
N LEU A 267 -3.56 -17.36 -12.52
CA LEU A 267 -4.27 -18.62 -12.77
C LEU A 267 -5.52 -18.78 -11.91
N SER A 268 -5.73 -17.89 -10.95
CA SER A 268 -6.93 -17.83 -10.10
C SER A 268 -8.23 -17.79 -10.91
N ALA A 269 -8.23 -17.13 -12.07
CA ALA A 269 -9.38 -17.09 -12.98
C ALA A 269 -9.66 -18.41 -13.73
N PHE A 270 -8.68 -19.32 -13.85
CA PHE A 270 -8.83 -20.58 -14.60
C PHE A 270 -8.89 -21.83 -13.72
N TYR A 271 -8.25 -21.82 -12.55
CA TYR A 271 -8.12 -23.00 -11.69
C TYR A 271 -8.74 -22.84 -10.30
N CYS A 272 -8.94 -21.60 -9.86
CA CYS A 272 -9.46 -21.26 -8.53
C CYS A 272 -10.83 -20.54 -8.63
N ASP A 273 -11.39 -20.40 -9.83
CA ASP A 273 -12.71 -19.82 -10.02
C ASP A 273 -13.77 -20.83 -9.59
N THR A 274 -14.78 -20.32 -8.89
CA THR A 274 -15.79 -21.00 -8.07
C THR A 274 -16.83 -21.79 -8.87
N GLY A 275 -16.43 -22.40 -9.98
CA GLY A 275 -17.23 -23.38 -10.71
C GLY A 275 -16.93 -24.80 -10.26
N ASP A 276 -17.85 -25.72 -10.57
CA ASP A 276 -17.72 -27.16 -10.27
C ASP A 276 -16.43 -27.80 -10.85
N GLU A 277 -15.74 -27.10 -11.77
CA GLU A 277 -14.51 -27.53 -12.44
C GLU A 277 -13.20 -27.09 -11.75
N SER A 278 -13.23 -26.40 -10.59
CA SER A 278 -12.00 -26.08 -9.85
C SER A 278 -11.25 -27.35 -9.41
N PHE A 279 -9.94 -27.37 -9.65
CA PHE A 279 -9.06 -28.51 -9.38
C PHE A 279 -8.32 -28.43 -8.03
N VAL A 280 -8.46 -27.32 -7.29
CA VAL A 280 -7.78 -27.10 -6.01
C VAL A 280 -8.75 -27.44 -4.87
N PRO A 281 -8.48 -28.51 -4.08
CA PRO A 281 -9.39 -28.95 -3.03
C PRO A 281 -9.34 -28.09 -1.76
N THR A 282 -8.31 -27.26 -1.58
CA THR A 282 -8.07 -26.51 -0.35
C THR A 282 -7.43 -25.17 -0.69
N ASP A 283 -7.99 -24.06 -0.17
CA ASP A 283 -7.52 -22.71 -0.44
C ASP A 283 -7.82 -21.76 0.73
N MET A 284 -7.08 -20.66 0.80
CA MET A 284 -7.26 -19.56 1.73
C MET A 284 -7.05 -18.22 1.01
N ARG A 285 -7.98 -17.28 1.23
CA ARG A 285 -8.01 -16.01 0.50
C ARG A 285 -8.26 -14.84 1.43
N LEU A 286 -7.37 -13.84 1.40
CA LEU A 286 -7.52 -12.59 2.12
C LEU A 286 -7.09 -11.40 1.20
N PRO A 287 -8.01 -10.55 0.73
CA PRO A 287 -9.45 -10.60 0.96
C PRO A 287 -10.12 -11.61 0.00
N TYR A 288 -11.33 -12.04 0.33
CA TYR A 288 -12.11 -12.94 -0.54
C TYR A 288 -12.80 -12.13 -1.66
N LEU A 289 -12.07 -11.82 -2.74
CA LEU A 289 -12.44 -10.83 -3.79
C LEU A 289 -13.58 -11.20 -4.75
N LYS A 290 -14.39 -12.24 -4.48
CA LYS A 290 -15.47 -12.65 -5.40
C LYS A 290 -16.79 -12.83 -4.67
N ARG A 291 -17.59 -11.77 -4.66
CA ARG A 291 -19.04 -11.93 -4.54
C ARG A 291 -19.74 -10.97 -5.50
N ILE A 292 -20.21 -11.51 -6.62
CA ILE A 292 -21.35 -10.94 -7.33
C ILE A 292 -22.58 -11.57 -6.68
N VAL A 293 -23.22 -10.87 -5.74
CA VAL A 293 -24.58 -11.22 -5.33
C VAL A 293 -25.51 -10.45 -6.26
N GLU A 294 -26.27 -11.16 -7.09
CA GLU A 294 -27.31 -10.57 -7.94
C GLU A 294 -26.86 -9.39 -8.83
N GLY A 295 -25.63 -9.45 -9.37
CA GLY A 295 -25.10 -8.44 -10.27
C GLY A 295 -24.38 -7.27 -9.58
N GLN A 296 -24.12 -7.35 -8.27
CA GLN A 296 -23.39 -6.33 -7.52
C GLN A 296 -22.07 -6.85 -6.99
N GLU A 297 -20.98 -6.13 -7.26
CA GLU A 297 -19.66 -6.37 -6.66
C GLU A 297 -19.69 -5.97 -5.18
N VAL A 298 -19.54 -6.96 -4.29
CA VAL A 298 -19.18 -6.72 -2.89
C VAL A 298 -17.65 -6.79 -2.81
N THR A 299 -17.01 -5.67 -2.51
CA THR A 299 -15.57 -5.58 -2.31
C THR A 299 -15.26 -5.94 -0.88
N SER A 300 -14.63 -7.10 -0.65
CA SER A 300 -13.98 -7.37 0.63
C SER A 300 -12.71 -6.54 0.72
N GLU A 301 -12.46 -5.95 1.89
CA GLU A 301 -11.35 -5.01 2.06
C GLU A 301 -10.04 -5.76 2.32
N PRO A 302 -8.96 -5.42 1.59
CA PRO A 302 -7.70 -6.12 1.68
C PRO A 302 -7.04 -5.99 3.06
N PRO A 303 -6.41 -7.06 3.57
CA PRO A 303 -5.57 -7.01 4.75
C PRO A 303 -4.68 -5.78 4.83
N LEU A 304 -4.55 -5.24 6.03
CA LEU A 304 -3.80 -4.04 6.35
C LEU A 304 -2.56 -4.41 7.14
N VAL A 305 -1.38 -4.02 6.66
CA VAL A 305 -0.15 -4.06 7.46
C VAL A 305 0.09 -2.66 8.03
N LEU A 306 0.14 -2.56 9.35
CA LEU A 306 0.38 -1.31 10.07
C LEU A 306 1.87 -0.92 10.05
N PRO A 307 2.22 0.36 10.31
CA PRO A 307 3.60 0.82 10.43
C PRO A 307 4.47 0.05 11.43
N ASN A 308 3.88 -0.49 12.50
CA ASN A 308 4.59 -1.32 13.49
C ASN A 308 4.78 -2.78 13.06
N GLY A 309 4.32 -3.16 11.87
CA GLY A 309 4.39 -4.53 11.37
C GLY A 309 3.15 -5.38 11.62
N ARG A 310 2.23 -4.97 12.49
CA ARG A 310 1.01 -5.75 12.79
C ARG A 310 0.18 -5.97 11.54
N VAL A 311 -0.35 -7.18 11.38
CA VAL A 311 -1.17 -7.55 10.22
C VAL A 311 -2.61 -7.73 10.66
N LEU A 312 -3.51 -6.94 10.08
CA LEU A 312 -4.95 -7.01 10.27
C LEU A 312 -5.57 -7.54 8.98
N GLY A 313 -6.60 -8.37 9.05
CA GLY A 313 -7.19 -8.90 7.83
C GLY A 313 -8.23 -9.95 8.07
N LEU A 314 -9.22 -9.99 7.18
CA LEU A 314 -10.25 -11.02 7.14
C LEU A 314 -10.22 -11.75 5.81
N GLY A 315 -10.71 -12.97 5.84
CA GLY A 315 -10.96 -13.72 4.63
C GLY A 315 -11.64 -15.04 4.89
N ARG A 316 -11.40 -16.00 4.00
CA ARG A 316 -12.03 -17.32 4.05
C ARG A 316 -11.02 -18.43 3.85
N ALA A 317 -11.17 -19.46 4.67
CA ALA A 317 -10.65 -20.79 4.41
C ALA A 317 -11.72 -21.58 3.66
N ILE A 318 -11.33 -22.31 2.61
CA ILE A 318 -12.23 -23.13 1.79
C ILE A 318 -11.64 -24.52 1.64
N ARG A 319 -12.48 -25.52 1.85
CA ARG A 319 -12.15 -26.93 1.62
C ARG A 319 -13.25 -27.61 0.83
N ARG A 320 -12.88 -28.28 -0.25
CA ARG A 320 -13.75 -29.06 -1.11
C ARG A 320 -13.45 -30.54 -0.95
N GLU A 321 -14.40 -31.27 -0.38
CA GLU A 321 -14.27 -32.70 -0.13
C GLU A 321 -15.13 -33.49 -1.11
N ARG A 322 -14.57 -34.56 -1.68
CA ARG A 322 -15.33 -35.43 -2.57
C ARG A 322 -16.23 -36.35 -1.75
N VAL A 323 -17.54 -36.24 -1.93
CA VAL A 323 -18.54 -37.08 -1.23
C VAL A 323 -18.84 -38.35 -2.03
N ASN A 324 -18.85 -38.28 -3.37
CA ASN A 324 -18.94 -39.47 -4.24
C ASN A 324 -18.27 -39.23 -5.61
N ASP A 325 -18.41 -40.17 -6.56
CA ASP A 325 -17.73 -40.13 -7.86
C ASP A 325 -18.02 -38.86 -8.70
N SER A 326 -19.14 -38.17 -8.42
CA SER A 326 -19.59 -36.98 -9.15
C SER A 326 -19.89 -35.76 -8.27
N GLU A 327 -19.92 -35.89 -6.95
CA GLU A 327 -20.33 -34.82 -6.03
C GLU A 327 -19.21 -34.42 -5.07
N PHE A 328 -19.13 -33.11 -4.84
CA PHE A 328 -18.23 -32.49 -3.88
C PHE A 328 -19.04 -31.63 -2.90
N GLU A 329 -18.67 -31.67 -1.63
CA GLU A 329 -19.15 -30.77 -0.59
C GLU A 329 -18.09 -29.68 -0.40
N THR A 330 -18.50 -28.42 -0.31
CA THR A 330 -17.61 -27.30 -0.01
C THR A 330 -17.90 -26.84 1.41
N ARG A 331 -16.86 -26.79 2.23
CA ARG A 331 -16.88 -26.21 3.57
C ARG A 331 -16.08 -24.91 3.54
N GLU A 332 -16.57 -23.92 4.27
CA GLU A 332 -15.94 -22.62 4.40
C GLU A 332 -15.91 -22.23 5.88
N SER A 333 -14.91 -21.46 6.29
CA SER A 333 -14.88 -20.80 7.60
C SER A 333 -14.29 -19.41 7.44
N PHE A 334 -14.81 -18.45 8.21
CA PHE A 334 -14.21 -17.13 8.30
C PHE A 334 -12.91 -17.19 9.06
N VAL A 335 -11.90 -16.48 8.55
CA VAL A 335 -10.57 -16.46 9.15
C VAL A 335 -10.03 -15.06 9.30
N SER A 336 -9.16 -14.88 10.28
CA SER A 336 -8.44 -13.65 10.57
C SER A 336 -7.00 -13.96 11.00
N PHE A 337 -6.10 -12.99 10.87
CA PHE A 337 -4.79 -13.07 11.51
C PHE A 337 -4.93 -13.09 13.04
N SER A 338 -4.00 -13.76 13.71
CA SER A 338 -3.86 -13.68 15.17
C SER A 338 -3.37 -12.29 15.60
N GLU A 339 -3.69 -11.89 16.83
CA GLU A 339 -3.23 -10.61 17.38
C GLU A 339 -1.69 -10.48 17.37
N SER A 340 -0.98 -11.59 17.52
CA SER A 340 0.49 -11.63 17.55
C SER A 340 1.18 -11.62 16.19
N THR A 341 0.40 -11.68 15.10
CA THR A 341 0.92 -11.68 13.73
C THR A 341 1.56 -10.34 13.40
N HIS A 342 2.87 -10.36 13.11
CA HIS A 342 3.61 -9.18 12.71
C HIS A 342 4.64 -9.44 11.62
N VAL A 343 5.01 -8.38 10.93
CA VAL A 343 6.13 -8.28 9.99
C VAL A 343 7.26 -7.53 10.68
N ASP A 344 8.44 -8.13 10.78
CA ASP A 344 9.59 -7.52 11.45
C ASP A 344 10.33 -6.47 10.58
N ASP A 345 11.35 -5.84 11.16
CA ASP A 345 12.16 -4.79 10.53
C ASP A 345 12.91 -5.23 9.26
N VAL A 346 13.11 -6.54 9.06
CA VAL A 346 13.73 -7.11 7.85
C VAL A 346 12.70 -7.75 6.92
N LEU A 347 11.43 -7.49 7.21
CA LEU A 347 10.23 -7.88 6.50
C LEU A 347 9.94 -9.38 6.50
N PHE A 348 10.29 -10.10 7.57
CA PHE A 348 9.83 -11.47 7.81
C PHE A 348 8.52 -11.49 8.57
N PHE A 349 7.65 -12.45 8.25
CA PHE A 349 6.57 -12.82 9.15
C PHE A 349 7.11 -13.46 10.42
N ALA A 350 6.63 -12.99 11.56
CA ALA A 350 6.97 -13.50 12.87
C ALA A 350 5.71 -13.71 13.71
N ASN A 351 5.65 -14.85 14.42
CA ASN A 351 4.47 -15.32 15.16
C ASN A 351 3.17 -15.25 14.35
N ALA A 352 3.27 -15.43 13.03
CA ALA A 352 2.19 -15.16 12.11
C ALA A 352 1.26 -16.37 12.01
N GLN A 353 -0.01 -16.18 12.37
CA GLN A 353 -1.03 -17.23 12.35
C GLN A 353 -2.33 -16.72 11.76
N ILE A 354 -3.08 -17.60 11.10
CA ILE A 354 -4.45 -17.37 10.69
C ILE A 354 -5.34 -18.36 11.41
N LEU A 355 -6.35 -17.83 12.10
CA LEU A 355 -7.30 -18.59 12.90
C LEU A 355 -8.72 -18.38 12.37
N SER A 356 -9.56 -19.40 12.51
CA SER A 356 -11.02 -19.23 12.33
C SER A 356 -11.60 -18.22 13.33
N VAL A 357 -12.65 -17.48 12.96
CA VAL A 357 -13.25 -16.40 13.77
C VAL A 357 -14.77 -16.55 13.97
N GLU A 358 -15.25 -17.76 14.25
CA GLU A 358 -16.68 -17.96 14.54
C GLU A 358 -17.05 -17.39 15.93
N PRO A 359 -18.32 -16.98 16.18
CA PRO A 359 -18.75 -16.42 17.47
C PRO A 359 -18.49 -17.31 18.69
N ALA A 360 -18.32 -18.61 18.47
CA ALA A 360 -17.98 -19.58 19.52
C ALA A 360 -16.54 -19.46 20.04
N GLY A 361 -15.66 -18.75 19.32
CA GLY A 361 -14.27 -18.53 19.66
C GLY A 361 -13.31 -18.76 18.49
N ALA A 362 -12.09 -18.26 18.64
CA ALA A 362 -11.06 -18.35 17.60
C ALA A 362 -10.42 -19.74 17.51
N GLY A 363 -9.94 -20.10 16.31
CA GLY A 363 -9.04 -21.25 16.12
C GLY A 363 -9.69 -22.63 16.29
N LEU A 364 -11.01 -22.74 16.15
CA LEU A 364 -11.73 -24.00 16.36
C LEU A 364 -11.53 -24.99 15.21
N ASP A 365 -11.65 -24.53 13.96
CA ASP A 365 -11.61 -25.40 12.76
C ASP A 365 -10.54 -24.97 11.74
N VAL A 366 -9.88 -23.83 11.97
CA VAL A 366 -8.73 -23.35 11.19
C VAL A 366 -7.67 -22.80 12.14
N ASP A 367 -6.46 -23.32 12.03
CA ASP A 367 -5.25 -22.90 12.75
C ASP A 367 -4.04 -23.09 11.83
N MET A 368 -3.52 -22.00 11.29
CA MET A 368 -2.56 -22.00 10.20
C MET A 368 -1.36 -21.09 10.50
N ASP A 369 -0.16 -21.64 10.54
CA ASP A 369 1.08 -20.88 10.66
C ASP A 369 1.52 -20.32 9.30
N ILE A 370 1.92 -19.05 9.28
CA ILE A 370 2.45 -18.37 8.10
C ILE A 370 3.96 -18.24 8.22
N LYS A 371 4.64 -18.45 7.10
CA LYS A 371 6.04 -18.04 6.91
C LYS A 371 6.23 -17.30 5.59
N GLY A 372 7.30 -16.53 5.52
CA GLY A 372 7.74 -15.85 4.31
C GLY A 372 8.44 -14.53 4.63
N ARG A 373 9.12 -13.99 3.63
CA ARG A 373 9.75 -12.67 3.69
C ARG A 373 9.25 -11.80 2.56
N PHE A 374 8.91 -10.55 2.85
CA PHE A 374 8.70 -9.58 1.79
C PHE A 374 10.05 -9.21 1.17
N LEU A 375 10.12 -9.40 -0.15
CA LEU A 375 11.16 -8.87 -1.01
C LEU A 375 10.56 -7.64 -1.70
N ASN A 376 10.88 -6.46 -1.18
CA ASN A 376 10.17 -5.21 -1.42
C ASN A 376 8.69 -5.31 -1.00
N LYS A 377 7.76 -5.34 -1.96
CA LYS A 377 6.32 -5.30 -1.73
C LYS A 377 5.62 -6.66 -1.94
N ARG A 378 6.40 -7.76 -1.95
CA ARG A 378 5.88 -9.11 -2.23
C ARG A 378 6.51 -10.20 -1.41
N VAL A 379 5.71 -11.17 -1.03
CA VAL A 379 6.18 -12.48 -0.58
C VAL A 379 6.01 -13.45 -1.75
N TYR A 380 7.08 -14.15 -2.11
CA TYR A 380 7.08 -15.13 -3.19
C TYR A 380 7.08 -16.54 -2.60
N ASN A 381 6.27 -17.42 -3.18
CA ASN A 381 6.42 -18.85 -2.97
C ASN A 381 7.42 -19.42 -4.01
N ASN A 382 8.07 -20.56 -3.73
CA ASN A 382 8.94 -21.23 -4.70
C ASN A 382 8.20 -22.37 -5.43
N TYR A 383 6.89 -22.25 -5.58
CA TYR A 383 6.04 -23.31 -6.11
C TYR A 383 5.76 -23.12 -7.61
N LEU A 384 6.10 -24.14 -8.40
CA LEU A 384 5.73 -24.25 -9.81
C LEU A 384 4.75 -25.42 -9.97
N PRO A 385 3.50 -25.18 -10.42
CA PRO A 385 2.55 -26.26 -10.60
C PRO A 385 3.03 -27.23 -11.69
N PRO A 386 2.67 -28.53 -11.63
CA PRO A 386 3.14 -29.55 -12.57
C PRO A 386 2.92 -29.21 -14.05
N ASN A 387 1.88 -28.45 -14.37
CA ASN A 387 1.55 -28.03 -15.75
C ASN A 387 2.35 -26.81 -16.22
N ALA A 388 3.11 -26.15 -15.34
CA ALA A 388 3.91 -24.96 -15.65
C ALA A 388 5.37 -25.28 -16.04
N GLN A 389 5.73 -26.55 -16.20
CA GLN A 389 7.12 -26.99 -16.46
C GLN A 389 7.70 -26.60 -17.83
N GLY A 390 6.96 -25.88 -18.69
CA GLY A 390 7.49 -25.28 -19.92
C GLY A 390 8.42 -24.08 -19.67
N ASP A 391 9.29 -23.75 -20.62
CA ASP A 391 10.35 -22.74 -20.44
C ASP A 391 9.91 -21.26 -20.52
N ASN A 392 8.64 -20.95 -20.74
CA ASN A 392 8.14 -19.56 -20.79
C ASN A 392 6.65 -19.50 -20.42
N THR A 393 6.26 -19.98 -19.25
CA THR A 393 4.92 -19.71 -18.73
C THR A 393 4.93 -18.35 -18.03
N ASP A 394 3.85 -17.57 -18.13
CA ASP A 394 3.71 -16.28 -17.43
C ASP A 394 3.97 -16.42 -15.90
N ILE A 395 3.76 -17.63 -15.37
CA ILE A 395 4.07 -18.07 -14.01
C ILE A 395 5.57 -17.95 -13.69
N LYS A 396 6.47 -18.41 -14.58
CA LYS A 396 7.93 -18.27 -14.40
C LYS A 396 8.38 -16.80 -14.47
N LEU A 397 7.68 -15.98 -15.25
CA LEU A 397 7.98 -14.55 -15.40
C LEU A 397 7.57 -13.71 -14.19
N ALA A 398 6.74 -14.25 -13.28
CA ALA A 398 6.26 -13.54 -12.09
C ALA A 398 7.20 -13.65 -10.88
N TYR A 399 8.19 -14.56 -10.92
CA TYR A 399 9.14 -14.77 -9.83
C TYR A 399 10.40 -13.91 -10.00
N PRO A 400 11.02 -13.43 -8.91
CA PRO A 400 12.28 -12.73 -9.00
C PRO A 400 13.33 -13.67 -9.57
N SER A 401 14.31 -13.12 -10.30
CA SER A 401 15.49 -13.89 -10.75
C SER A 401 16.41 -14.34 -9.60
N GLU A 402 15.99 -14.12 -8.35
CA GLU A 402 16.74 -14.36 -7.13
C GLU A 402 16.42 -15.73 -6.56
N THR A 403 17.44 -16.40 -6.04
CA THR A 403 17.24 -17.64 -5.28
C THR A 403 16.70 -17.30 -3.89
N LEU A 404 15.52 -17.82 -3.56
CA LEU A 404 14.91 -17.71 -2.24
C LEU A 404 15.57 -18.70 -1.27
N GLN A 405 15.79 -18.28 -0.03
CA GLN A 405 16.10 -19.20 1.07
C GLN A 405 14.80 -19.84 1.58
N SER A 406 14.87 -21.05 2.15
CA SER A 406 13.68 -21.82 2.58
C SER A 406 12.75 -21.09 3.56
N GLN A 407 13.29 -20.18 4.37
CA GLN A 407 12.50 -19.35 5.30
C GLN A 407 11.94 -18.08 4.65
N GLU A 408 12.43 -17.70 3.48
CA GLU A 408 11.93 -16.55 2.70
C GLU A 408 10.72 -16.95 1.83
N GLU A 409 10.61 -18.24 1.50
CA GLU A 409 9.51 -18.79 0.72
C GLU A 409 8.18 -18.65 1.49
N GLY A 410 7.23 -17.96 0.86
CA GLY A 410 5.87 -17.85 1.35
C GLY A 410 5.19 -19.20 1.39
N ALA A 411 4.71 -19.59 2.58
CA ALA A 411 3.84 -20.73 2.76
C ALA A 411 2.92 -20.54 3.96
N VAL A 412 1.83 -21.29 3.96
CA VAL A 412 0.92 -21.43 5.09
C VAL A 412 0.71 -22.91 5.38
N SER A 413 0.87 -23.32 6.63
CA SER A 413 0.75 -24.72 7.04
C SER A 413 0.00 -24.89 8.34
N GLY A 414 -0.85 -25.92 8.45
CA GLY A 414 -1.66 -26.16 9.64
C GLY A 414 -2.98 -26.84 9.31
N ASP A 415 -3.93 -26.74 10.23
CA ASP A 415 -5.25 -27.37 10.10
C ASP A 415 -6.24 -26.44 9.40
N ILE A 416 -6.92 -26.96 8.37
CA ILE A 416 -7.97 -26.25 7.65
C ILE A 416 -9.19 -27.15 7.45
N LEU A 417 -10.27 -26.84 8.17
CA LEU A 417 -11.61 -27.43 8.05
C LEU A 417 -11.60 -28.98 8.07
N SER A 418 -10.62 -29.60 8.73
CA SER A 418 -10.42 -31.05 8.81
C SER A 418 -9.39 -31.46 9.86
N SER A 419 -9.20 -32.77 10.05
CA SER A 419 -8.17 -33.33 10.93
C SER A 419 -6.77 -33.47 10.33
N ASP A 420 -6.60 -33.31 9.02
CA ASP A 420 -5.30 -33.52 8.36
C ASP A 420 -4.65 -32.16 8.01
N PRO A 421 -3.45 -31.86 8.54
CA PRO A 421 -2.74 -30.64 8.23
C PRO A 421 -2.40 -30.51 6.75
N VAL A 422 -2.41 -29.29 6.23
CA VAL A 422 -2.03 -28.95 4.86
C VAL A 422 -0.78 -28.06 4.84
N ASP A 423 -0.10 -28.02 3.70
CA ASP A 423 0.97 -27.08 3.39
C ASP A 423 0.65 -26.44 2.03
N LEU A 424 0.42 -25.13 2.04
CA LEU A 424 -0.03 -24.35 0.90
C LEU A 424 1.01 -23.29 0.56
N PRO A 425 1.38 -23.11 -0.73
CA PRO A 425 2.22 -21.99 -1.12
C PRO A 425 1.49 -20.67 -0.84
N LEU A 426 2.21 -19.64 -0.42
CA LEU A 426 1.66 -18.30 -0.18
C LEU A 426 2.33 -17.26 -1.07
N THR A 427 1.54 -16.52 -1.82
CA THR A 427 1.97 -15.25 -2.39
C THR A 427 1.31 -14.12 -1.61
N VAL A 428 2.08 -13.08 -1.32
CA VAL A 428 1.54 -11.82 -0.79
C VAL A 428 1.92 -10.70 -1.73
N GLU A 429 0.97 -9.82 -2.04
CA GLU A 429 1.15 -8.72 -2.97
C GLU A 429 0.49 -7.45 -2.44
N VAL A 430 1.21 -6.33 -2.50
CA VAL A 430 0.63 -5.02 -2.18
C VAL A 430 -0.38 -4.58 -3.24
N LEU A 431 -1.49 -3.97 -2.81
CA LEU A 431 -2.55 -3.45 -3.68
C LEU A 431 -2.57 -1.91 -3.76
N THR A 432 -1.41 -1.27 -3.57
CA THR A 432 -1.19 0.11 -3.06
C THR A 432 -2.19 1.23 -3.36
N VAL A 433 -2.42 2.02 -2.29
CA VAL A 433 -2.59 3.49 -2.26
C VAL A 433 -1.25 4.08 -1.76
N PRO A 434 -0.81 5.30 -2.17
CA PRO A 434 0.48 5.87 -1.71
C PRO A 434 0.57 5.94 -0.18
N GLN A 435 1.65 5.40 0.40
CA GLN A 435 1.93 5.49 1.85
C GLN A 435 3.21 6.28 2.05
N VAL A 436 3.10 7.42 2.73
CA VAL A 436 4.24 8.28 3.04
C VAL A 436 4.20 8.57 4.53
N LEU A 437 5.37 8.74 5.14
CA LEU A 437 5.46 9.17 6.53
C LEU A 437 4.62 10.45 6.72
N PRO A 438 3.58 10.43 7.58
CA PRO A 438 2.71 11.58 7.77
C PRO A 438 3.46 12.71 8.48
N ASP A 439 3.07 13.95 8.19
CA ASP A 439 3.64 15.13 8.83
C ASP A 439 3.38 15.15 10.34
N GLU A 440 4.44 15.40 11.13
CA GLU A 440 4.40 15.41 12.59
C GLU A 440 3.36 16.36 13.17
N SER A 441 3.18 17.54 12.56
CA SER A 441 2.24 18.53 13.06
C SER A 441 0.79 18.09 12.93
N PHE A 442 0.45 17.34 11.88
CA PHE A 442 -0.89 16.80 11.66
C PHE A 442 -1.21 15.68 12.63
N VAL A 443 -0.28 14.73 12.81
CA VAL A 443 -0.44 13.61 13.75
C VAL A 443 -0.57 14.13 15.18
N THR A 444 0.27 15.10 15.55
CA THR A 444 0.22 15.76 16.87
C THR A 444 -1.12 16.46 17.09
N GLU A 445 -1.63 17.18 16.10
CA GLU A 445 -2.93 17.86 16.20
C GLU A 445 -4.07 16.85 16.38
N LEU A 446 -4.12 15.78 15.60
CA LEU A 446 -5.14 14.73 15.74
C LEU A 446 -5.10 14.08 17.12
N SER A 447 -3.91 13.76 17.63
CA SER A 447 -3.73 13.17 18.95
C SER A 447 -4.22 14.08 20.08
N GLN A 448 -3.98 15.39 19.97
CA GLN A 448 -4.40 16.37 20.99
C GLN A 448 -5.90 16.67 20.99
N ASN A 449 -6.58 16.47 19.86
CA ASN A 449 -8.02 16.75 19.71
C ASN A 449 -8.89 15.49 19.80
N GLY A 450 -8.28 14.30 19.84
CA GLY A 450 -8.96 13.07 20.25
C GLY A 450 -9.22 13.00 21.77
N PRO A 451 -9.90 11.94 22.25
CA PRO A 451 -10.45 10.82 21.49
C PRO A 451 -11.62 11.23 20.59
N PHE A 452 -11.76 10.51 19.48
CA PHE A 452 -12.85 10.66 18.53
C PHE A 452 -13.90 9.61 18.79
N THR A 453 -15.17 10.01 18.86
CA THR A 453 -16.30 9.09 18.87
C THR A 453 -16.64 8.67 17.45
N VAL A 454 -16.87 7.38 17.25
CA VAL A 454 -17.28 6.80 15.99
C VAL A 454 -18.61 6.07 16.16
N ARG A 455 -19.53 6.36 15.25
CA ARG A 455 -20.85 5.73 15.15
C ARG A 455 -21.07 5.29 13.71
N LEU A 456 -21.30 3.99 13.52
CA LEU A 456 -21.61 3.44 12.19
C LEU A 456 -23.11 3.57 11.96
N MET A 457 -23.50 4.17 10.84
CA MET A 457 -24.90 4.35 10.47
C MET A 457 -25.30 3.34 9.40
N ARG A 458 -26.43 2.65 9.59
CA ARG A 458 -27.05 1.77 8.58
C ARG A 458 -28.34 2.40 8.06
N ALA A 459 -28.76 2.00 6.86
CA ALA A 459 -30.08 2.37 6.37
C ALA A 459 -31.18 1.74 7.25
N CYS A 460 -32.26 2.49 7.45
CA CYS A 460 -33.47 1.98 8.08
C CYS A 460 -34.24 1.06 7.13
N LEU A 461 -34.78 -0.02 7.68
CA LEU A 461 -35.73 -0.89 6.99
C LEU A 461 -37.15 -0.34 7.14
N GLN A 462 -38.09 -0.83 6.33
CA GLN A 462 -39.49 -0.39 6.41
C GLN A 462 -40.09 -0.62 7.82
N GLU A 463 -39.74 -1.73 8.46
CA GLU A 463 -40.18 -2.03 9.82
C GLU A 463 -39.59 -1.07 10.87
N ASP A 464 -38.33 -0.68 10.70
CA ASP A 464 -37.68 0.30 11.58
C ASP A 464 -38.44 1.63 11.53
N ILE A 465 -38.92 2.03 10.34
CA ILE A 465 -39.68 3.27 10.12
C ILE A 465 -41.08 3.18 10.72
N ASP A 466 -41.75 2.03 10.55
CA ASP A 466 -43.12 1.82 11.03
C ASP A 466 -43.19 1.61 12.55
N ALA A 467 -42.05 1.30 13.20
CA ALA A 467 -41.96 1.13 14.64
C ALA A 467 -42.26 2.42 15.41
N MET A 468 -43.16 2.33 16.40
CA MET A 468 -43.47 3.46 17.29
C MET A 468 -42.25 3.86 18.12
N GLY A 469 -41.79 5.11 17.95
CA GLY A 469 -40.58 5.60 18.64
C GLY A 469 -39.27 5.22 17.94
N SER A 470 -39.33 4.95 16.63
CA SER A 470 -38.18 4.70 15.76
C SER A 470 -37.00 5.64 16.01
N ALA A 471 -35.78 5.07 16.02
CA ALA A 471 -34.52 5.81 16.06
C ALA A 471 -34.06 6.31 14.68
N CYS A 472 -34.88 6.11 13.64
CA CYS A 472 -34.56 6.53 12.29
C CYS A 472 -34.52 8.05 12.15
N THR A 473 -33.49 8.54 11.48
CA THR A 473 -33.25 9.95 11.17
C THR A 473 -33.04 10.13 9.67
N SER A 474 -33.27 11.33 9.14
CA SER A 474 -33.06 11.58 7.72
C SER A 474 -31.57 11.52 7.35
N ILE A 475 -31.25 10.93 6.20
CA ILE A 475 -29.88 10.89 5.70
C ILE A 475 -29.45 12.28 5.22
N ASP A 476 -28.35 12.78 5.78
CA ASP A 476 -27.69 13.99 5.31
C ASP A 476 -27.16 13.82 3.88
N ASN A 477 -27.32 14.84 3.04
CA ASN A 477 -26.87 14.83 1.64
C ASN A 477 -27.28 13.55 0.88
N ARG A 478 -28.51 13.06 1.11
CA ARG A 478 -29.08 11.81 0.57
C ARG A 478 -28.78 11.58 -0.92
N GLU A 479 -28.81 12.62 -1.74
CA GLU A 479 -28.55 12.52 -3.20
C GLU A 479 -27.13 12.03 -3.54
N GLN A 480 -26.17 12.21 -2.63
CA GLN A 480 -24.78 11.76 -2.78
C GLN A 480 -24.48 10.51 -1.94
N GLU A 481 -25.27 10.25 -0.90
CA GLU A 481 -25.03 9.11 0.01
C GLU A 481 -25.83 7.86 -0.37
N ALA A 482 -27.01 8.00 -0.98
CA ALA A 482 -27.89 6.90 -1.34
C ALA A 482 -28.10 6.80 -2.84
N GLY A 483 -27.90 5.60 -3.40
CA GLY A 483 -28.03 5.38 -4.84
C GLY A 483 -27.62 4.00 -5.30
N SER A 484 -27.42 3.87 -6.62
CA SER A 484 -27.00 2.61 -7.25
C SER A 484 -25.49 2.59 -7.48
N GLY A 485 -24.81 1.56 -7.00
CA GLY A 485 -23.37 1.34 -7.22
C GLY A 485 -22.52 1.48 -5.96
N THR A 486 -21.20 1.40 -6.11
CA THR A 486 -20.21 1.41 -5.01
C THR A 486 -19.79 2.81 -4.55
N ALA A 487 -20.18 3.84 -5.30
CA ALA A 487 -19.93 5.24 -4.96
C ALA A 487 -20.82 5.77 -3.82
N PHE A 488 -21.91 5.06 -3.50
CA PHE A 488 -22.89 5.45 -2.48
C PHE A 488 -22.69 4.64 -1.21
N ASN A 489 -22.85 5.29 -0.06
CA ASN A 489 -22.82 4.64 1.26
C ASN A 489 -24.02 3.68 1.41
N TYR A 490 -25.19 4.09 0.91
CA TYR A 490 -26.43 3.32 1.02
C TYR A 490 -26.89 2.78 -0.35
N PRO A 491 -26.86 1.45 -0.56
CA PRO A 491 -27.38 0.81 -1.77
C PRO A 491 -28.91 0.91 -1.86
N ALA A 492 -29.44 1.16 -3.06
CA ALA A 492 -30.88 1.17 -3.33
C ALA A 492 -31.57 -0.21 -3.17
N GLN A 493 -30.81 -1.30 -3.04
CA GLN A 493 -31.31 -2.66 -2.85
C GLN A 493 -31.91 -2.91 -1.47
N ILE A 494 -31.60 -2.07 -0.48
CA ILE A 494 -32.09 -2.25 0.89
C ILE A 494 -33.60 -1.98 0.91
N ILE A 495 -33.98 -0.77 0.51
CA ILE A 495 -35.36 -0.31 0.30
C ILE A 495 -35.32 0.74 -0.82
N ASP A 496 -36.36 0.85 -1.64
CA ASP A 496 -36.46 1.90 -2.67
C ASP A 496 -37.62 2.88 -2.39
N PRO A 497 -37.36 4.16 -2.08
CA PRO A 497 -36.04 4.80 -1.90
C PRO A 497 -35.48 4.65 -0.47
N VAL A 498 -34.15 4.62 -0.33
CA VAL A 498 -33.48 4.80 0.97
C VAL A 498 -33.49 6.28 1.36
N GLU A 499 -34.16 6.61 2.47
CA GLU A 499 -34.32 8.00 2.94
C GLU A 499 -33.86 8.23 4.38
N GLN A 500 -33.81 7.18 5.20
CA GLN A 500 -33.53 7.27 6.63
C GLN A 500 -32.44 6.30 7.06
N GLU A 501 -31.74 6.66 8.12
CA GLU A 501 -30.66 5.90 8.73
C GLU A 501 -30.81 5.85 10.25
N MET A 502 -30.14 4.87 10.86
CA MET A 502 -30.05 4.71 12.30
C MET A 502 -28.68 4.16 12.70
N PRO A 503 -28.27 4.30 13.98
CA PRO A 503 -27.05 3.66 14.46
C PRO A 503 -27.10 2.15 14.23
N ARG A 504 -26.00 1.61 13.74
CA ARG A 504 -25.79 0.18 13.54
C ARG A 504 -25.34 -0.44 14.85
N GLU A 505 -26.07 -1.45 15.32
CA GLU A 505 -25.64 -2.30 16.41
C GLU A 505 -24.68 -3.37 15.90
N ASP A 506 -23.55 -3.57 16.61
CA ASP A 506 -22.67 -4.70 16.36
C ASP A 506 -23.23 -6.00 16.98
N TYR A 507 -22.45 -7.09 16.93
CA TYR A 507 -22.86 -8.39 17.48
C TYR A 507 -23.21 -8.33 18.98
N TYR A 508 -22.58 -7.41 19.73
CA TYR A 508 -22.74 -7.22 21.17
C TYR A 508 -23.67 -6.05 21.52
N GLN A 509 -24.43 -5.53 20.55
CA GLN A 509 -25.35 -4.40 20.71
C GLN A 509 -24.65 -3.08 21.08
N THR A 510 -23.39 -2.93 20.67
CA THR A 510 -22.65 -1.67 20.76
C THR A 510 -22.90 -0.84 19.52
N THR A 511 -23.24 0.44 19.70
CA THR A 511 -23.50 1.39 18.60
C THR A 511 -22.38 2.41 18.42
N GLU A 512 -21.56 2.61 19.45
CA GLU A 512 -20.55 3.66 19.53
C GLU A 512 -19.26 3.12 20.15
N PHE A 513 -18.14 3.54 19.59
CA PHE A 513 -16.80 3.24 20.07
C PHE A 513 -15.93 4.48 19.86
N CYS A 514 -14.71 4.48 20.36
CA CYS A 514 -13.79 5.59 20.17
C CYS A 514 -12.50 5.18 19.49
N LEU A 515 -11.88 6.17 18.86
CA LEU A 515 -10.58 6.10 18.21
C LEU A 515 -9.63 7.15 18.79
N GLU A 516 -8.36 6.80 18.89
CA GLU A 516 -7.26 7.71 19.20
C GLU A 516 -6.15 7.60 18.16
N VAL A 517 -5.41 8.69 17.96
CA VAL A 517 -4.21 8.71 17.11
C VAL A 517 -3.00 8.86 18.03
N SER A 518 -2.04 7.95 17.94
CA SER A 518 -0.80 8.07 18.70
C SER A 518 0.12 9.13 18.08
N ALA A 519 0.51 10.10 18.90
CA ALA A 519 1.57 11.06 18.62
C ALA A 519 2.80 10.77 19.48
N ASP A 520 3.17 9.49 19.61
CA ASP A 520 4.48 9.10 20.15
C ASP A 520 5.62 9.81 19.39
N LEU A 521 6.86 9.67 19.89
CA LEU A 521 8.02 10.29 19.24
C LEU A 521 8.05 9.91 17.74
N PRO A 522 8.23 10.88 16.82
CA PRO A 522 8.40 10.58 15.40
C PRO A 522 9.47 9.52 15.22
N GLY A 523 9.08 8.38 14.66
CA GLY A 523 9.94 7.22 14.51
C GLY A 523 9.84 6.09 15.50
N GLY A 524 9.03 6.26 16.54
CA GLY A 524 8.52 5.12 17.29
C GLY A 524 7.59 4.30 16.40
N ASP A 525 7.54 2.99 16.63
CA ASP A 525 6.70 2.08 15.86
C ASP A 525 5.19 2.43 15.99
N SER A 526 4.82 3.20 17.02
CA SER A 526 3.44 3.64 17.29
C SER A 526 3.06 4.99 16.67
N PHE A 527 4.00 5.74 16.08
CA PHE A 527 3.71 7.08 15.56
C PHE A 527 2.69 7.05 14.40
N GLY A 528 1.58 7.78 14.57
CA GLY A 528 0.49 7.84 13.59
C GLY A 528 -0.39 6.59 13.55
N LEU A 529 -0.21 5.63 14.48
CA LEU A 529 -1.16 4.52 14.62
C LEU A 529 -2.51 5.02 15.14
N VAL A 530 -3.57 4.37 14.65
CA VAL A 530 -4.94 4.55 15.13
C VAL A 530 -5.29 3.39 16.05
N THR A 531 -5.68 3.70 17.28
CA THR A 531 -6.18 2.72 18.25
C THR A 531 -7.69 2.84 18.43
N ALA A 532 -8.35 1.75 18.84
CA ALA A 532 -9.77 1.69 19.11
C ALA A 532 -10.08 1.07 20.47
N GLY A 533 -11.26 1.38 20.98
CA GLY A 533 -11.88 0.72 22.12
C GLY A 533 -13.24 1.31 22.48
N PRO A 534 -13.86 0.90 23.59
CA PRO A 534 -15.11 1.45 24.07
C PRO A 534 -14.87 2.89 24.53
N ILE A 535 -15.94 3.69 24.52
CA ILE A 535 -15.90 5.09 24.96
C ILE A 535 -15.21 5.20 26.34
N GLY A 536 -14.11 5.95 26.37
CA GLY A 536 -13.29 6.18 27.58
C GLY A 536 -12.06 5.29 27.72
N SER A 537 -11.84 4.32 26.83
CA SER A 537 -10.61 3.50 26.75
C SER A 537 -10.27 3.19 25.30
N CYS A 538 -9.82 4.19 24.55
CA CYS A 538 -9.65 4.14 23.09
C CYS A 538 -8.29 3.56 22.65
N ASP A 539 -7.43 3.19 23.59
CA ASP A 539 -6.04 2.76 23.43
C ASP A 539 -5.87 1.24 23.47
N MET A 540 -6.95 0.47 23.37
CA MET A 540 -6.90 -0.98 23.58
C MET A 540 -6.39 -1.75 22.37
N TRP A 541 -6.79 -1.36 21.17
CA TRP A 541 -6.57 -2.14 19.96
C TRP A 541 -5.98 -1.30 18.83
N GLU A 542 -4.84 -1.68 18.26
CA GLU A 542 -4.33 -1.01 17.06
C GLU A 542 -5.12 -1.51 15.85
N VAL A 543 -5.81 -0.59 15.18
CA VAL A 543 -6.78 -0.91 14.11
C VAL A 543 -6.49 -0.17 12.82
N GLY A 544 -5.49 0.71 12.77
CA GLY A 544 -5.26 1.53 11.59
C GLY A 544 -4.08 2.47 11.75
N PHE A 545 -3.95 3.41 10.81
CA PHE A 545 -2.94 4.46 10.87
C PHE A 545 -3.30 5.65 9.98
N VAL A 546 -2.59 6.77 10.18
CA VAL A 546 -2.63 7.95 9.32
C VAL A 546 -1.83 7.68 8.05
N SER A 547 -2.51 7.42 6.93
CA SER A 547 -1.86 7.00 5.69
C SER A 547 -1.28 8.14 4.87
N ARG A 548 -1.80 9.36 5.03
CA ARG A 548 -1.34 10.56 4.31
C ARG A 548 -1.79 11.85 4.99
N THR A 549 -0.97 12.90 4.90
CA THR A 549 -1.32 14.27 5.30
C THR A 549 -1.30 15.21 4.09
N ILE A 550 -2.20 16.18 4.07
CA ILE A 550 -2.39 17.11 2.95
C ILE A 550 -2.57 18.52 3.52
N GLU A 551 -1.76 19.47 3.07
CA GLU A 551 -1.75 20.86 3.57
C GLU A 551 -2.85 21.76 2.99
N SER A 552 -3.36 21.45 1.80
CA SER A 552 -4.34 22.31 1.12
C SER A 552 -5.37 21.47 0.36
N PRO A 553 -6.59 21.28 0.89
CA PRO A 553 -7.06 21.68 2.24
C PRO A 553 -6.39 20.87 3.36
N ARG A 554 -6.26 21.44 4.58
CA ARG A 554 -5.63 20.74 5.72
C ARG A 554 -6.46 19.52 6.10
N SER A 555 -5.85 18.35 6.00
CA SER A 555 -6.55 17.09 6.20
C SER A 555 -5.59 15.91 6.31
N ALA A 556 -6.11 14.82 6.86
CA ALA A 556 -5.36 13.58 7.05
C ALA A 556 -6.21 12.37 6.65
N ASN A 557 -5.66 11.46 5.87
CA ASN A 557 -6.30 10.20 5.52
C ASN A 557 -6.13 9.20 6.67
N LEU A 558 -7.23 8.55 7.06
CA LEU A 558 -7.24 7.43 7.98
C LEU A 558 -7.59 6.16 7.22
N THR A 559 -6.78 5.12 7.44
CA THR A 559 -7.04 3.77 6.97
C THR A 559 -7.24 2.88 8.19
N ILE A 560 -8.44 2.33 8.36
CA ILE A 560 -8.85 1.60 9.56
C ILE A 560 -9.47 0.26 9.17
N MET A 561 -9.08 -0.80 9.89
CA MET A 561 -9.68 -2.12 9.89
C MET A 561 -9.87 -2.57 11.34
N LEU A 562 -11.11 -2.62 11.81
CA LEU A 562 -11.48 -3.04 13.16
C LEU A 562 -11.34 -4.56 13.29
N ASN A 563 -10.10 -5.02 13.37
CA ASN A 563 -9.77 -6.43 13.51
C ASN A 563 -8.50 -6.58 14.37
N PRO A 564 -8.63 -6.49 15.71
CA PRO A 564 -7.48 -6.62 16.61
C PRO A 564 -6.81 -8.00 16.60
N GLY A 565 -7.32 -8.97 15.85
CA GLY A 565 -6.84 -10.34 15.87
C GLY A 565 -7.96 -11.31 16.20
N ALA A 566 -7.85 -12.51 15.66
CA ALA A 566 -8.88 -13.52 15.74
C ALA A 566 -9.34 -13.82 17.17
N GLU A 567 -8.41 -13.85 18.12
CA GLU A 567 -8.66 -14.17 19.54
C GLU A 567 -9.63 -13.19 20.22
N ASN A 568 -9.72 -11.98 19.67
CA ASN A 568 -10.52 -10.89 20.22
C ASN A 568 -11.94 -10.85 19.63
N VAL A 569 -12.29 -11.75 18.71
CA VAL A 569 -13.64 -11.82 18.11
C VAL A 569 -14.75 -12.00 19.16
N ALA A 570 -14.42 -12.67 20.27
CA ALA A 570 -15.35 -12.95 21.36
C ALA A 570 -15.37 -11.86 22.47
N ASP A 571 -14.48 -10.85 22.38
CA ASP A 571 -14.41 -9.76 23.35
C ASP A 571 -15.47 -8.71 23.03
N PRO A 572 -16.43 -8.44 23.94
CA PRO A 572 -17.45 -7.42 23.72
C PRO A 572 -16.89 -5.99 23.57
N ASN A 573 -15.63 -5.76 23.96
CA ASN A 573 -14.96 -4.47 23.76
C ASN A 573 -14.25 -4.34 22.40
N ALA A 574 -14.15 -5.42 21.62
CA ALA A 574 -13.69 -5.39 20.23
C ALA A 574 -14.87 -5.06 19.30
N SER A 575 -15.45 -3.87 19.48
CA SER A 575 -16.68 -3.48 18.81
C SER A 575 -16.53 -3.42 17.29
N ASN A 576 -17.59 -3.81 16.58
CA ASN A 576 -17.64 -3.78 15.11
C ASN A 576 -16.52 -4.60 14.43
N PHE A 577 -16.11 -5.72 15.03
CA PHE A 577 -15.11 -6.64 14.47
C PHE A 577 -15.37 -6.94 12.99
N GLY A 578 -14.34 -6.80 12.16
CA GLY A 578 -14.39 -7.03 10.72
C GLY A 578 -14.87 -5.86 9.87
N THR A 579 -15.08 -4.70 10.48
CA THR A 579 -15.43 -3.48 9.74
C THR A 579 -14.19 -2.72 9.30
N SER A 580 -14.17 -2.27 8.05
CA SER A 580 -13.16 -1.35 7.52
C SER A 580 -13.73 0.05 7.31
N ILE A 581 -12.93 1.07 7.56
CA ILE A 581 -13.26 2.49 7.41
C ILE A 581 -12.12 3.18 6.69
N PHE A 582 -12.45 3.89 5.61
CA PHE A 582 -11.50 4.71 4.86
C PHE A 582 -12.08 6.12 4.72
N GLY A 583 -11.31 7.10 5.16
CA GLY A 583 -11.77 8.48 5.14
C GLY A 583 -10.65 9.47 5.26
N ARG A 584 -11.01 10.74 5.09
CA ARG A 584 -10.14 11.89 5.20
C ARG A 584 -10.75 12.83 6.22
N VAL A 585 -10.04 13.04 7.32
CA VAL A 585 -10.41 13.98 8.37
C VAL A 585 -10.27 15.38 7.82
N ASP A 586 -11.33 16.18 7.94
CA ASP A 586 -11.30 17.60 7.64
C ASP A 586 -10.75 18.38 8.83
N MET A 587 -9.50 18.85 8.69
CA MET A 587 -8.80 19.62 9.72
C MET A 587 -8.91 21.13 9.47
N ASP A 588 -9.48 21.59 8.35
CA ASP A 588 -9.80 23.00 8.15
C ASP A 588 -11.02 23.42 9.01
N LEU A 589 -11.93 22.48 9.27
CA LEU A 589 -13.01 22.63 10.25
C LEU A 589 -12.53 22.51 11.71
N ALA A 590 -11.23 22.38 11.97
CA ALA A 590 -10.66 22.40 13.32
C ALA A 590 -11.02 23.66 14.11
N GLY A 591 -11.32 24.78 13.42
CA GLY A 591 -11.84 26.00 14.06
C GLY A 591 -13.15 25.80 14.82
N ASP A 592 -13.95 24.79 14.42
CA ASP A 592 -15.19 24.38 15.08
C ASP A 592 -14.96 23.23 16.08
N GLY A 593 -13.76 22.63 16.09
CA GLY A 593 -13.34 21.60 17.04
C GLY A 593 -13.87 20.19 16.78
N CYS A 594 -14.56 19.94 15.64
CA CYS A 594 -15.33 18.70 15.45
C CYS A 594 -14.68 17.63 14.56
N TYR A 595 -13.72 17.98 13.70
CA TYR A 595 -12.91 17.04 12.89
C TYR A 595 -13.70 15.93 12.15
N PRO A 596 -14.72 16.24 11.33
CA PRO A 596 -15.51 15.22 10.65
C PRO A 596 -14.69 14.39 9.64
N LEU A 597 -15.08 13.13 9.46
CA LEU A 597 -14.45 12.19 8.51
C LEU A 597 -15.27 12.08 7.22
N TYR A 598 -14.69 12.49 6.10
CA TYR A 598 -15.33 12.43 4.79
C TYR A 598 -14.68 11.40 3.87
N ARG A 599 -15.39 11.00 2.83
CA ARG A 599 -14.91 10.01 1.87
C ARG A 599 -13.69 10.55 1.12
N THR A 600 -12.61 9.76 1.08
CA THR A 600 -11.52 9.99 0.13
C THR A 600 -12.09 9.79 -1.27
N GLY A 601 -11.97 10.77 -2.16
CA GLY A 601 -12.17 10.46 -3.56
C GLY A 601 -10.95 9.72 -4.12
N GLY A 602 -11.04 9.23 -5.35
CA GLY A 602 -9.97 8.45 -5.97
C GLY A 602 -8.65 9.24 -6.12
N PRO A 603 -7.57 8.62 -6.63
CA PRO A 603 -6.24 9.25 -6.74
C PRO A 603 -6.19 10.61 -7.46
N ASN A 604 -7.24 10.98 -8.21
CA ASN A 604 -7.37 12.25 -8.93
C ASN A 604 -8.77 12.90 -8.79
N ASP A 605 -9.55 12.50 -7.78
CA ASP A 605 -10.91 13.01 -7.56
C ASP A 605 -11.04 13.40 -6.08
N SER A 606 -11.15 14.69 -5.78
CA SER A 606 -11.42 15.18 -4.42
C SER A 606 -12.90 15.49 -4.18
N THR A 607 -13.76 15.29 -5.19
CA THR A 607 -15.11 15.84 -5.17
C THR A 607 -15.95 15.30 -4.02
N ALA A 608 -15.77 14.04 -3.61
CA ALA A 608 -16.48 13.48 -2.46
C ALA A 608 -16.12 14.18 -1.14
N PHE A 609 -14.83 14.48 -0.93
CA PHE A 609 -14.34 15.23 0.23
C PHE A 609 -14.84 16.68 0.20
N ASP A 610 -14.73 17.33 -0.95
CA ASP A 610 -15.16 18.73 -1.14
C ASP A 610 -16.69 18.88 -0.98
N ASN A 611 -17.44 17.87 -1.38
CA ASN A 611 -18.89 17.80 -1.22
C ASN A 611 -19.35 17.31 0.16
N LYS A 612 -18.42 17.06 1.09
CA LYS A 612 -18.72 16.63 2.47
C LYS A 612 -19.53 15.33 2.53
N VAL A 613 -19.28 14.39 1.61
CA VAL A 613 -19.87 13.04 1.67
C VAL A 613 -19.20 12.29 2.81
N ARG A 614 -19.99 11.77 3.76
CA ARG A 614 -19.44 11.03 4.91
C ARG A 614 -18.63 9.82 4.46
N ALA A 615 -17.57 9.52 5.19
CA ALA A 615 -16.79 8.30 4.96
C ALA A 615 -17.69 7.06 5.03
N ALA A 616 -17.32 6.03 4.26
CA ALA A 616 -18.05 4.77 4.23
C ALA A 616 -17.42 3.79 5.22
N TRP A 617 -18.25 2.93 5.80
CA TRP A 617 -17.80 1.69 6.42
C TRP A 617 -18.26 0.49 5.59
N ILE A 618 -17.48 -0.58 5.61
CA ILE A 618 -17.78 -1.88 4.98
C ILE A 618 -17.53 -2.98 6.02
N ASP A 619 -18.48 -3.89 6.22
CA ASP A 619 -18.36 -4.99 7.17
C ASP A 619 -18.39 -6.35 6.46
N ASP A 620 -17.29 -7.10 6.59
CA ASP A 620 -17.09 -8.41 5.99
C ASP A 620 -17.41 -9.58 6.95
N TYR A 621 -17.79 -9.29 8.20
CA TYR A 621 -17.97 -10.25 9.27
C TYR A 621 -19.43 -10.39 9.70
N LEU A 622 -20.00 -9.34 10.31
CA LEU A 622 -21.32 -9.38 10.94
C LEU A 622 -22.45 -9.83 9.99
N PRO A 623 -22.56 -9.31 8.74
CA PRO A 623 -23.63 -9.73 7.83
C PRO A 623 -23.58 -11.23 7.54
N PHE A 624 -22.38 -11.79 7.46
CA PHE A 624 -22.20 -13.18 7.10
C PHE A 624 -22.46 -14.13 8.26
N ILE A 625 -21.96 -13.81 9.45
CA ILE A 625 -22.30 -14.56 10.66
C ILE A 625 -23.82 -14.58 10.87
N LYS A 626 -24.48 -13.43 10.75
CA LYS A 626 -25.95 -13.34 10.88
C LYS A 626 -26.68 -14.15 9.83
N ARG A 627 -26.22 -14.09 8.58
CA ARG A 627 -26.78 -14.90 7.48
C ARG A 627 -26.68 -16.39 7.79
N ASP A 628 -25.53 -16.85 8.27
CA ASP A 628 -25.30 -18.27 8.51
C ASP A 628 -26.12 -18.75 9.72
N GLU A 629 -26.22 -17.94 10.79
CA GLU A 629 -27.15 -18.16 11.91
C GLU A 629 -28.62 -18.26 11.44
N TRP A 630 -29.05 -17.40 10.51
CA TRP A 630 -30.41 -17.42 9.99
C TRP A 630 -30.68 -18.65 9.11
N ILE A 631 -29.76 -19.01 8.23
CA ILE A 631 -29.88 -20.18 7.36
C ILE A 631 -29.92 -21.46 8.19
N GLU A 632 -29.05 -21.59 9.19
CA GLU A 632 -29.05 -22.75 10.10
C GLU A 632 -30.39 -22.89 10.84
N ALA A 633 -31.00 -21.77 11.24
CA ALA A 633 -32.29 -21.75 11.91
C ALA A 633 -33.46 -22.17 10.98
N GLU A 634 -33.39 -21.91 9.67
CA GLU A 634 -34.39 -22.37 8.69
C GLU A 634 -34.26 -23.87 8.39
N GLY A 635 -33.03 -24.41 8.38
CA GLY A 635 -32.75 -25.84 8.26
C GLY A 635 -31.60 -26.20 7.32
N PRO A 636 -31.24 -27.49 7.22
CA PRO A 636 -30.00 -27.95 6.57
C PRO A 636 -29.95 -27.74 5.05
N ASP A 637 -31.10 -27.61 4.39
CA ASP A 637 -31.20 -27.39 2.93
C ASP A 637 -31.58 -25.93 2.59
N ALA A 638 -31.69 -25.06 3.59
CA ALA A 638 -32.08 -23.67 3.39
C ALA A 638 -30.95 -22.88 2.72
N THR A 639 -31.34 -21.92 1.91
CA THR A 639 -30.44 -20.99 1.23
C THR A 639 -30.81 -19.56 1.59
N PHE A 640 -29.97 -18.59 1.19
CA PHE A 640 -30.28 -17.17 1.38
C PHE A 640 -31.64 -16.76 0.78
N ALA A 641 -32.05 -17.40 -0.33
CA ALA A 641 -33.32 -17.11 -1.00
C ALA A 641 -34.54 -17.60 -0.22
N ASP A 642 -34.36 -18.50 0.74
CA ASP A 642 -35.43 -19.02 1.60
C ASP A 642 -35.67 -18.12 2.82
N LEU A 643 -34.78 -17.16 3.10
CA LEU A 643 -34.94 -16.19 4.18
C LEU A 643 -36.08 -15.20 3.88
N GLU A 644 -36.76 -14.72 4.93
CA GLU A 644 -37.72 -13.63 4.83
C GLU A 644 -37.09 -12.37 4.19
N GLU A 645 -37.86 -11.63 3.39
CA GLU A 645 -37.37 -10.44 2.67
C GLU A 645 -36.72 -9.41 3.62
N GLU A 646 -37.22 -9.29 4.84
CA GLU A 646 -36.66 -8.43 5.90
C GLU A 646 -35.24 -8.84 6.32
N LYS A 647 -34.99 -10.14 6.48
CA LYS A 647 -33.64 -10.67 6.78
C LYS A 647 -32.68 -10.44 5.61
N GLN A 648 -33.18 -10.59 4.38
CA GLN A 648 -32.40 -10.29 3.18
C GLN A 648 -32.06 -8.79 3.08
N ALA A 649 -33.02 -7.91 3.35
CA ALA A 649 -32.80 -6.46 3.38
C ALA A 649 -31.84 -6.05 4.50
N LEU A 650 -31.98 -6.64 5.70
CA LEU A 650 -31.07 -6.42 6.82
C LEU A 650 -29.65 -6.88 6.49
N PHE A 651 -29.49 -8.02 5.81
CA PHE A 651 -28.19 -8.47 5.32
C PHE A 651 -27.50 -7.37 4.51
N PHE A 652 -28.19 -6.76 3.54
CA PHE A 652 -27.61 -5.65 2.75
C PHE A 652 -27.37 -4.38 3.56
N ALA A 653 -28.25 -4.05 4.51
CA ALA A 653 -28.08 -2.89 5.40
C ALA A 653 -26.90 -3.02 6.37
N LEU A 654 -26.50 -4.26 6.70
CA LEU A 654 -25.35 -4.52 7.58
C LEU A 654 -24.01 -4.55 6.85
N GLN A 655 -23.99 -4.57 5.50
CA GLN A 655 -22.74 -4.67 4.73
C GLN A 655 -21.99 -3.36 4.59
N ARG A 656 -22.71 -2.23 4.50
CA ARG A 656 -22.10 -0.91 4.32
C ARG A 656 -23.04 0.23 4.72
N GLY A 657 -22.45 1.38 5.03
CA GLY A 657 -23.19 2.59 5.36
C GLY A 657 -22.26 3.78 5.59
N ALA A 658 -22.75 4.83 6.25
CA ALA A 658 -21.98 6.04 6.52
C ALA A 658 -21.37 6.04 7.93
N VAL A 659 -20.24 6.73 8.08
CA VAL A 659 -19.56 6.93 9.36
C VAL A 659 -19.89 8.32 9.90
N GLN A 660 -20.35 8.38 11.14
CA GLN A 660 -20.29 9.60 11.94
C GLN A 660 -19.03 9.54 12.80
N PHE A 661 -18.17 10.55 12.65
CA PHE A 661 -16.89 10.67 13.34
C PHE A 661 -16.77 12.10 13.83
N PHE A 662 -16.52 12.27 15.13
CA PHE A 662 -16.41 13.59 15.74
C PHE A 662 -15.55 13.57 17.00
N ALA A 663 -14.91 14.69 17.32
CA ALA A 663 -14.17 14.84 18.56
C ALA A 663 -15.10 14.92 19.79
N GLY A 664 -14.72 14.28 20.89
CA GLY A 664 -15.46 14.34 22.16
C GLY A 664 -16.42 13.17 22.38
N LEU A 665 -17.32 13.30 23.37
CA LEU A 665 -18.22 12.23 23.83
C LEU A 665 -19.57 12.28 23.09
N PRO A 666 -20.27 11.13 22.99
CA PRO A 666 -21.65 11.11 22.52
C PRO A 666 -22.55 12.08 23.30
N GLY A 667 -23.43 12.78 22.60
CA GLY A 667 -24.32 13.79 23.18
C GLY A 667 -23.73 15.20 23.28
N ASP A 668 -22.51 15.45 22.79
CA ASP A 668 -21.95 16.81 22.72
C ASP A 668 -22.74 17.66 21.71
N PRO A 669 -23.47 18.71 22.13
CA PRO A 669 -24.29 19.52 21.23
C PRO A 669 -23.46 20.32 20.21
N GLN A 670 -22.14 20.44 20.39
CA GLN A 670 -21.27 21.13 19.47
C GLN A 670 -20.90 20.26 18.26
N CYS A 671 -20.62 18.97 18.48
CA CYS A 671 -20.01 18.12 17.46
C CYS A 671 -20.77 16.82 17.17
N ASP A 672 -21.61 16.31 18.08
CA ASP A 672 -22.41 15.12 17.82
C ASP A 672 -23.61 15.49 16.92
N PRO A 673 -23.70 14.95 15.69
CA PRO A 673 -24.80 15.24 14.77
C PRO A 673 -26.18 14.85 15.31
N LEU A 674 -26.26 13.89 16.25
CA LEU A 674 -27.52 13.44 16.85
C LEU A 674 -27.88 14.18 18.14
N ALA A 675 -26.99 15.03 18.67
CA ALA A 675 -27.25 15.81 19.89
C ALA A 675 -27.94 17.15 19.60
N SER A 676 -27.93 17.63 18.36
CA SER A 676 -28.62 18.85 17.94
C SER A 676 -30.12 18.57 17.67
N PRO A 677 -31.05 19.38 18.23
CA PRO A 677 -32.50 19.15 18.13
C PRO A 677 -33.13 19.48 16.78
#